data_AF-A0A9N8HDP5-F1
#
_entry.id   AF-A0A9N8HDP5-F1
#
_cell.length_a   1.000
_cell.length_b   1.000
_cell.length_c   1.000
_cell.angle_alpha   90.00
_cell.angle_beta   90.00
_cell.angle_gamma   90.00
#
_symmetry.space_group_name_H-M   'P 1'
#
loop_
_entity.id
_entity.type
_entity.pdbx_description
1 polymer ?
#
loop_
_entity_poly.entity_id
_entity_poly.type
_entity_poly.pdbx_seq_one_letter_code
_entity_poly.pdbx_strand_id
1 'polypeptide(L)'
;MKSEEGQRRPNRGRGRGGGRGRGKQPRGRLPDDAKKILVLHGSRQTGPLLLGRMDKLCKALQKTDDLCLQMVAPDGPFDHPEDTNLRQWWDRHDNTYQGLEISMGMLLDLWNIEPPGSFVGIMGFSQGARLAHLMALMHQCAKQQQSQCGSKDDNKIPFEGLQFVIMVAGYHRPLPDNWPDTLQACQLDAALSTNCRSIAIPSLHVWGETDPLIPPSESQAVMESYQNPQIHAHEKGHHVPMKAPNVQAFLDFIRRSISSDSSELNSINRNNNKEAIIQSSPEPQSPPTHQPKHVDPDGETAQAQQDEVEALTAIYPEEITILSKTTMNDDTGETAYKHPIRYQMALRPEEPGTGGHWPKHPLSLGVTYPHNYPSDEAIPELQLVHENNVMEFSSAKAMACMRAIQEAANAERGMPCVLSCFYAAREFLDAGEEIADGAAVDDVVSAQEGQAEKEDNNNMDQAESTSVGSTLLKQASAERIHQCNMEGLEIAEALLGRAPQSSTTGQDESSGTPLLSGKGGNWNYTIGLVGKPSAGKSTFFNTASAFARQRDDADNVLGGASMAPHPFTTIDPNIGFCFVPAPKGTCPEEDADEAILSKFQVGCSHGRDSKGRRLLPVLLKDVAGLVPGAYQGRGRGNKFLNDLTDAVVLVHVVDASGMADAEGNALGEEEIIEASQNGDAKATSRPLEDLSWIRNELIEWVFTNLMHKWDTVIRRGRSKLSGMFSGYGQTSAVVTDVLNAVEKHMERTQDMDRALDRLNEWDTGDVHRVVSAFLGVRFPMALALNKYDLESSGKHVKAIQSALPLHGAHVGVPLSARSEMTFVRDHIVNHQQQQPQSKTEGNPPLGTWQCLQAAMSLREPVLVFPVSDMSTYEPLAGLTKHAVGDPSLPSAGMIACLQAAGGSIPTLWDAEQGIYASNNKGGKQQQQVLRDVVVMKPGSTVEDVFLCLKRLGALGGDFVRAEGAGDLGETSKQIKKDAMVNKRCRILKIMTTKRTAWQQQHAAS
;
A
#
# COMPACT_ATOMS: atom_id res chain seq x y z
N MET A 1 9.75 -14.08 -64.43
CA MET A 1 9.65 -12.84 -65.21
C MET A 1 8.28 -12.77 -65.85
N LYS A 2 7.41 -11.88 -65.35
CA LYS A 2 6.41 -11.10 -66.10
C LYS A 2 5.48 -10.42 -65.11
N SER A 3 5.66 -9.11 -65.01
CA SER A 3 4.73 -8.10 -64.54
C SER A 3 3.62 -7.86 -65.57
N GLU A 4 2.46 -7.38 -65.10
CA GLU A 4 1.49 -6.44 -65.73
C GLU A 4 0.15 -6.59 -64.98
N GLU A 5 -0.29 -5.62 -64.17
CA GLU A 5 -1.09 -4.42 -64.52
C GLU A 5 -2.42 -4.70 -65.25
N GLY A 6 -3.53 -4.16 -64.73
CA GLY A 6 -4.80 -4.17 -65.47
C GLY A 6 -6.09 -3.78 -64.74
N GLN A 7 -6.31 -2.48 -64.57
CA GLN A 7 -7.55 -1.74 -64.89
C GLN A 7 -8.90 -1.92 -64.12
N ARG A 8 -9.28 -0.78 -63.54
CA ARG A 8 -10.61 -0.14 -63.37
C ARG A 8 -11.74 -0.62 -64.31
N ARG A 9 -12.98 -0.73 -63.78
CA ARG A 9 -14.14 0.21 -63.97
C ARG A 9 -15.51 -0.40 -63.56
N PRO A 10 -16.56 0.44 -63.35
CA PRO A 10 -17.58 0.29 -62.31
C PRO A 10 -18.96 -0.17 -62.83
N ASN A 11 -19.94 -0.40 -61.93
CA ASN A 11 -21.34 -0.29 -62.36
C ASN A 11 -22.36 0.18 -61.31
N ARG A 12 -23.37 0.85 -61.88
CA ARG A 12 -24.49 1.67 -61.41
C ARG A 12 -25.49 0.99 -60.45
N GLY A 13 -26.19 1.83 -59.68
CA GLY A 13 -27.25 1.44 -58.76
C GLY A 13 -28.69 1.50 -59.27
N ARG A 14 -29.62 1.23 -58.33
CA ARG A 14 -31.09 1.47 -58.21
C ARG A 14 -31.49 0.66 -56.95
N GLY A 15 -32.31 1.04 -55.98
CA GLY A 15 -33.35 2.06 -55.84
C GLY A 15 -34.67 1.38 -55.41
N ARG A 16 -35.07 1.49 -54.13
CA ARG A 16 -36.44 1.50 -53.53
C ARG A 16 -36.63 0.64 -52.27
N GLY A 17 -37.23 1.25 -51.23
CA GLY A 17 -38.34 0.63 -50.48
C GLY A 17 -38.15 0.37 -48.96
N GLY A 18 -38.48 1.37 -48.13
CA GLY A 18 -39.36 1.24 -46.95
C GLY A 18 -39.01 0.36 -45.74
N GLY A 19 -38.91 0.99 -44.57
CA GLY A 19 -39.64 0.52 -43.37
C GLY A 19 -38.89 -0.28 -42.29
N ARG A 20 -38.29 0.46 -41.34
CA ARG A 20 -38.14 0.18 -39.89
C ARG A 20 -37.75 -1.25 -39.44
N GLY A 21 -36.47 -1.39 -39.07
CA GLY A 21 -36.00 -2.32 -38.03
C GLY A 21 -34.74 -1.75 -37.38
N ARG A 22 -34.81 -1.39 -36.08
CA ARG A 22 -33.64 -0.89 -35.31
C ARG A 22 -32.61 -2.02 -35.14
N GLY A 23 -31.57 -2.04 -35.97
CA GLY A 23 -30.37 -2.85 -35.78
C GLY A 23 -29.21 -1.99 -35.26
N LYS A 24 -28.66 -2.34 -34.10
CA LYS A 24 -27.44 -1.72 -33.53
C LYS A 24 -26.23 -2.04 -34.41
N GLN A 25 -25.47 -1.01 -34.81
CA GLN A 25 -24.15 -1.16 -35.45
C GLN A 25 -23.04 -1.47 -34.42
N PRO A 26 -21.94 -2.13 -34.84
CA PRO A 26 -20.79 -2.44 -33.98
C PRO A 26 -19.93 -1.20 -33.72
N ARG A 27 -19.52 -0.98 -32.47
CA ARG A 27 -18.60 0.09 -32.06
C ARG A 27 -17.16 -0.29 -32.41
N GLY A 28 -16.40 0.58 -33.09
CA GLY A 28 -14.94 0.59 -32.95
C GLY A 28 -14.05 0.84 -34.17
N ARG A 29 -14.26 1.88 -34.98
CA ARG A 29 -13.16 2.57 -35.71
C ARG A 29 -13.46 4.07 -35.79
N LEU A 30 -12.50 4.89 -35.35
CA LEU A 30 -12.57 6.35 -35.44
C LEU A 30 -12.26 6.82 -36.88
N PRO A 31 -12.76 7.98 -37.33
CA PRO A 31 -12.48 8.55 -38.65
C PRO A 31 -11.00 8.91 -38.88
N ASP A 32 -10.51 8.81 -40.13
CA ASP A 32 -9.11 9.09 -40.51
C ASP A 32 -8.70 10.59 -40.37
N ASP A 33 -9.65 11.49 -40.11
CA ASP A 33 -9.49 12.94 -39.94
C ASP A 33 -9.56 13.42 -38.47
N ALA A 34 -9.43 12.51 -37.51
CA ALA A 34 -9.46 12.84 -36.07
C ALA A 34 -8.29 13.75 -35.64
N LYS A 35 -8.62 14.86 -34.96
CA LYS A 35 -7.65 15.76 -34.33
C LYS A 35 -6.90 15.04 -33.20
N LYS A 36 -5.63 15.38 -32.99
CA LYS A 36 -4.70 14.68 -32.09
C LYS A 36 -4.15 15.59 -30.99
N ILE A 37 -3.90 15.01 -29.82
CA ILE A 37 -3.16 15.63 -28.71
C ILE A 37 -1.85 14.88 -28.55
N LEU A 38 -0.74 15.61 -28.62
CA LEU A 38 0.60 15.06 -28.38
C LEU A 38 0.83 14.96 -26.87
N VAL A 39 1.19 13.78 -26.38
CA VAL A 39 1.39 13.52 -24.95
C VAL A 39 2.86 13.20 -24.67
N LEU A 40 3.50 14.01 -23.82
CA LEU A 40 4.92 13.93 -23.50
C LEU A 40 5.10 13.41 -22.08
N HIS A 41 5.78 12.28 -21.94
CA HIS A 41 5.96 11.61 -20.66
C HIS A 41 7.10 12.22 -19.81
N GLY A 42 7.23 11.78 -18.56
CA GLY A 42 8.32 12.20 -17.65
C GLY A 42 9.56 11.32 -17.80
N SER A 43 10.67 11.64 -17.13
CA SER A 43 11.97 10.95 -17.31
C SER A 43 12.00 9.47 -16.91
N ARG A 44 11.00 8.98 -16.16
CA ARG A 44 10.93 7.60 -15.65
C ARG A 44 9.67 6.87 -16.11
N GLN A 45 9.28 7.03 -17.36
CA GLN A 45 8.12 6.36 -17.95
C GLN A 45 8.19 6.37 -19.48
N THR A 46 7.36 5.55 -20.13
CA THR A 46 7.18 5.53 -21.58
C THR A 46 5.86 6.20 -21.97
N GLY A 47 5.73 6.63 -23.23
CA GLY A 47 4.50 7.17 -23.78
C GLY A 47 3.31 6.22 -23.61
N PRO A 48 3.41 4.93 -24.00
CA PRO A 48 2.35 3.95 -23.78
C PRO A 48 1.98 3.75 -22.31
N LEU A 49 2.95 3.78 -21.39
CA LEU A 49 2.72 3.61 -19.96
C LEU A 49 1.96 4.81 -19.37
N LEU A 50 2.32 6.04 -19.78
CA LEU A 50 1.59 7.24 -19.38
C LEU A 50 0.16 7.23 -19.94
N LEU A 51 -0.03 6.87 -21.21
CA LEU A 51 -1.39 6.73 -21.79
C LEU A 51 -2.22 5.68 -21.06
N GLY A 52 -1.63 4.55 -20.67
CA GLY A 52 -2.32 3.51 -19.89
C GLY A 52 -2.84 4.03 -18.55
N ARG A 53 -2.07 4.88 -17.86
CA ARG A 53 -2.50 5.53 -16.61
C ARG A 53 -3.61 6.55 -16.84
N MET A 54 -3.74 7.08 -18.07
CA MET A 54 -4.71 8.10 -18.48
C MET A 54 -5.89 7.52 -19.28
N ASP A 55 -6.11 6.20 -19.23
CA ASP A 55 -7.14 5.49 -20.00
C ASP A 55 -8.56 6.06 -19.78
N LYS A 56 -8.86 6.58 -18.58
CA LYS A 56 -10.14 7.26 -18.28
C LYS A 56 -10.33 8.52 -19.12
N LEU A 57 -9.29 9.36 -19.24
CA LEU A 57 -9.32 10.56 -20.06
C LEU A 57 -9.35 10.20 -21.56
N CYS A 58 -8.56 9.21 -21.98
CA CYS A 58 -8.55 8.71 -23.35
C CYS A 58 -9.96 8.25 -23.80
N LYS A 59 -10.64 7.44 -22.97
CA LYS A 59 -12.00 6.97 -23.24
C LYS A 59 -13.03 8.10 -23.21
N ALA A 60 -12.84 9.11 -22.37
CA ALA A 60 -13.75 10.25 -22.28
C ALA A 60 -13.67 11.16 -23.52
N LEU A 61 -12.45 11.39 -24.04
CA LEU A 61 -12.21 12.13 -25.29
C LEU A 61 -12.79 11.42 -26.52
N GLN A 62 -12.77 10.07 -26.53
CA GLN A 62 -13.35 9.26 -27.61
C GLN A 62 -14.88 9.10 -27.55
N LYS A 63 -15.48 9.19 -26.35
CA LYS A 63 -16.93 9.02 -26.14
C LYS A 63 -17.73 10.31 -26.25
N THR A 64 -17.07 11.46 -26.17
CA THR A 64 -17.73 12.75 -26.29
C THR A 64 -18.01 13.01 -27.76
N ASP A 65 -19.28 12.97 -28.17
CA ASP A 65 -19.73 13.10 -29.56
C ASP A 65 -19.27 14.41 -30.25
N ASP A 66 -18.85 15.42 -29.48
CA ASP A 66 -18.46 16.76 -29.98
C ASP A 66 -16.95 16.98 -30.22
N LEU A 67 -16.05 16.11 -29.74
CA LEU A 67 -14.58 16.37 -29.79
C LEU A 67 -13.79 15.44 -30.72
N CYS A 68 -14.10 14.14 -30.75
CA CYS A 68 -13.40 13.12 -31.54
C CYS A 68 -11.85 13.26 -31.54
N LEU A 69 -11.25 13.42 -30.35
CA LEU A 69 -9.81 13.65 -30.18
C LEU A 69 -9.06 12.34 -29.85
N GLN A 70 -7.89 12.14 -30.46
CA GLN A 70 -6.99 11.03 -30.16
C GLN A 70 -5.72 11.52 -29.44
N MET A 71 -5.37 10.88 -28.32
CA MET A 71 -4.08 11.11 -27.65
C MET A 71 -3.00 10.21 -28.27
N VAL A 72 -1.84 10.80 -28.60
CA VAL A 72 -0.67 10.10 -29.15
C VAL A 72 0.52 10.40 -28.26
N ALA A 73 1.14 9.37 -27.71
CA ALA A 73 2.29 9.50 -26.81
C ALA A 73 3.51 8.78 -27.39
N PRO A 74 4.41 9.50 -28.09
CA PRO A 74 5.70 8.95 -28.48
C PRO A 74 6.59 8.66 -27.26
N ASP A 75 7.52 7.74 -27.43
CA ASP A 75 8.60 7.51 -26.49
C ASP A 75 9.73 8.50 -26.72
N GLY A 76 10.32 9.01 -25.64
CA GLY A 76 11.53 9.81 -25.67
C GLY A 76 12.70 9.00 -26.27
N PRO A 77 13.62 9.63 -27.01
CA PRO A 77 14.64 8.90 -27.76
C PRO A 77 15.77 8.33 -26.90
N PHE A 78 15.84 8.69 -25.61
CA PHE A 78 16.89 8.22 -24.70
C PHE A 78 16.35 7.21 -23.70
N ASP A 79 17.15 6.18 -23.43
CA ASP A 79 16.97 5.31 -22.28
C ASP A 79 17.21 6.12 -20.99
N HIS A 80 16.41 5.86 -19.95
CA HIS A 80 16.67 6.44 -18.63
C HIS A 80 17.88 5.72 -17.99
N PRO A 81 18.78 6.42 -17.27
CA PRO A 81 20.04 5.83 -16.80
C PRO A 81 19.82 4.73 -15.76
N GLU A 82 18.73 4.84 -14.99
CA GLU A 82 18.34 3.86 -13.97
C GLU A 82 17.39 2.77 -14.47
N ASP A 83 16.87 2.83 -15.71
CA ASP A 83 15.98 1.77 -16.25
C ASP A 83 15.84 1.94 -17.78
N THR A 84 16.43 1.01 -18.54
CA THR A 84 16.42 1.04 -20.03
C THR A 84 15.03 0.79 -20.63
N ASN A 85 14.06 0.30 -19.85
CA ASN A 85 12.67 0.19 -20.28
C ASN A 85 11.90 1.50 -20.10
N LEU A 86 12.48 2.48 -19.41
CA LEU A 86 11.94 3.82 -19.26
C LEU A 86 12.65 4.76 -20.22
N ARG A 87 11.92 5.77 -20.66
CA ARG A 87 12.40 6.73 -21.64
C ARG A 87 12.51 8.10 -21.01
N GLN A 88 13.44 8.88 -21.50
CA GLN A 88 13.60 10.29 -21.15
C GLN A 88 13.82 11.14 -22.39
N TRP A 89 13.55 12.44 -22.28
CA TRP A 89 13.64 13.38 -23.40
C TRP A 89 15.02 14.01 -23.54
N TRP A 90 15.82 13.99 -22.49
CA TRP A 90 17.22 14.41 -22.49
C TRP A 90 17.89 13.85 -21.25
N ASP A 91 19.21 13.72 -21.30
CA ASP A 91 20.01 13.46 -20.12
C ASP A 91 20.38 14.79 -19.44
N ARG A 92 20.32 14.82 -18.11
CA ARG A 92 20.59 16.02 -17.33
C ARG A 92 21.93 15.86 -16.62
N HIS A 93 22.95 16.52 -17.16
CA HIS A 93 24.25 16.70 -16.52
C HIS A 93 24.43 18.17 -16.11
N ASP A 94 24.42 18.43 -14.81
CA ASP A 94 24.49 19.78 -14.23
C ASP A 94 23.43 20.75 -14.80
N ASN A 95 23.86 21.79 -15.52
CA ASN A 95 23.02 22.77 -16.19
C ASN A 95 22.80 22.49 -17.69
N THR A 96 23.24 21.33 -18.20
CA THR A 96 23.11 20.96 -19.62
C THR A 96 22.01 19.92 -19.85
N TYR A 97 21.27 20.07 -20.96
CA TYR A 97 20.30 19.07 -21.43
C TYR A 97 20.87 18.36 -22.65
N GLN A 98 21.61 17.29 -22.41
CA GLN A 98 22.26 16.55 -23.49
C GLN A 98 21.22 15.75 -24.27
N GLY A 99 21.16 15.96 -25.58
CA GLY A 99 20.26 15.22 -26.47
C GLY A 99 18.88 15.85 -26.68
N LEU A 100 18.59 17.00 -26.06
CA LEU A 100 17.31 17.71 -26.25
C LEU A 100 17.00 18.01 -27.73
N GLU A 101 18.03 18.26 -28.53
CA GLU A 101 17.97 18.51 -29.96
C GLU A 101 17.43 17.32 -30.77
N ILE A 102 17.79 16.09 -30.36
CA ILE A 102 17.30 14.86 -30.98
C ILE A 102 15.81 14.70 -30.69
N SER A 103 15.41 14.95 -29.43
CA SER A 103 14.00 14.95 -29.02
C SER A 103 13.17 16.00 -29.76
N MET A 104 13.68 17.22 -29.88
CA MET A 104 12.96 18.30 -30.57
C MET A 104 12.81 18.04 -32.07
N GLY A 105 13.85 17.52 -32.73
CA GLY A 105 13.81 17.11 -34.13
C GLY A 105 12.77 16.01 -34.37
N MET A 106 12.79 14.96 -33.56
CA MET A 106 11.81 13.88 -33.64
C MET A 106 10.37 14.36 -33.45
N LEU A 107 10.14 15.29 -32.51
CA LEU A 107 8.80 15.84 -32.26
C LEU A 107 8.33 16.79 -33.37
N LEU A 108 9.23 17.56 -33.98
CA LEU A 108 8.92 18.36 -35.16
C LEU A 108 8.55 17.49 -36.36
N ASP A 109 9.28 16.40 -36.59
CA ASP A 109 8.96 15.43 -37.63
C ASP A 109 7.59 14.80 -37.38
N LEU A 110 7.32 14.35 -36.15
CA LEU A 110 6.03 13.79 -35.74
C LEU A 110 4.87 14.77 -35.91
N TRP A 111 5.06 16.04 -35.56
CA TRP A 111 4.03 17.08 -35.70
C TRP A 111 3.69 17.35 -37.17
N ASN A 112 4.66 17.17 -38.07
CA ASN A 112 4.54 17.43 -39.49
C ASN A 112 4.05 16.22 -40.33
N ILE A 113 3.77 15.06 -39.70
CA ILE A 113 3.25 13.87 -40.39
C ILE A 113 1.84 14.11 -40.95
N GLU A 114 1.58 13.65 -42.18
CA GLU A 114 0.31 13.86 -42.88
C GLU A 114 -0.90 13.12 -42.26
N PRO A 115 -2.11 13.72 -42.28
CA PRO A 115 -2.42 15.04 -42.84
C PRO A 115 -1.86 16.18 -41.94
N PRO A 116 -1.24 17.21 -42.56
CA PRO A 116 -0.62 18.31 -41.82
C PRO A 116 -1.68 19.05 -40.99
N GLY A 117 -1.33 19.39 -39.74
CA GLY A 117 -2.25 20.04 -38.80
C GLY A 117 -3.18 19.09 -38.04
N SER A 118 -2.88 17.78 -38.01
CA SER A 118 -3.66 16.83 -37.21
C SER A 118 -3.49 17.04 -35.70
N PHE A 119 -2.35 17.55 -35.23
CA PHE A 119 -2.13 17.88 -33.82
C PHE A 119 -2.66 19.28 -33.47
N VAL A 120 -3.47 19.36 -32.41
CA VAL A 120 -4.09 20.62 -31.95
C VAL A 120 -3.65 21.05 -30.56
N GLY A 121 -3.05 20.15 -29.78
CA GLY A 121 -2.62 20.46 -28.41
C GLY A 121 -1.50 19.55 -27.92
N ILE A 122 -0.79 20.01 -26.90
CA ILE A 122 0.28 19.27 -26.24
C ILE A 122 -0.10 19.06 -24.77
N MET A 123 0.14 17.87 -24.23
CA MET A 123 0.03 17.58 -22.81
C MET A 123 1.34 16.97 -22.32
N GLY A 124 1.99 17.59 -21.34
CA GLY A 124 3.24 17.11 -20.78
C GLY A 124 3.12 16.77 -19.29
N PHE A 125 3.87 15.76 -18.83
CA PHE A 125 4.03 15.44 -17.41
C PHE A 125 5.49 15.53 -16.97
N SER A 126 5.77 16.25 -15.88
CA SER A 126 7.12 16.36 -15.28
C SER A 126 8.16 16.81 -16.32
N GLN A 127 9.15 15.98 -16.66
CA GLN A 127 10.11 16.28 -17.75
C GLN A 127 9.40 16.62 -19.09
N GLY A 128 8.30 15.92 -19.43
CA GLY A 128 7.50 16.20 -20.62
C GLY A 128 6.71 17.52 -20.52
N ALA A 129 6.35 17.97 -19.31
CA ALA A 129 5.72 19.29 -19.11
C ALA A 129 6.72 20.41 -19.39
N ARG A 130 7.99 20.22 -19.02
CA ARG A 130 9.07 21.14 -19.40
C ARG A 130 9.29 21.17 -20.91
N LEU A 131 9.25 20.02 -21.58
CA LEU A 131 9.36 19.96 -23.04
C LEU A 131 8.19 20.66 -23.75
N ALA A 132 6.97 20.44 -23.27
CA ALA A 132 5.77 21.11 -23.78
C ALA A 132 5.86 22.64 -23.68
N HIS A 133 6.43 23.15 -22.58
CA HIS A 133 6.68 24.58 -22.40
C HIS A 133 7.71 25.13 -23.42
N LEU A 134 8.81 24.41 -23.67
CA LEU A 134 9.81 24.79 -24.68
C LEU A 134 9.22 24.83 -26.09
N MET A 135 8.38 23.85 -26.45
CA MET A 135 7.68 23.82 -27.74
C MET A 135 6.70 25.00 -27.90
N ALA A 136 5.99 25.36 -26.83
CA ALA A 136 5.09 26.51 -26.81
C ALA A 136 5.84 27.84 -27.00
N LEU A 137 6.98 28.00 -26.33
CA LEU A 137 7.86 29.15 -26.50
C LEU A 137 8.38 29.27 -27.94
N MET A 138 8.85 28.16 -28.53
CA MET A 138 9.32 28.13 -29.92
C MET A 138 8.23 28.54 -30.91
N HIS A 139 7.01 28.02 -30.74
CA HIS A 139 5.86 28.37 -31.58
C HIS A 139 5.55 29.88 -31.48
N GLN A 140 5.52 30.41 -30.26
CA GLN A 140 5.21 31.82 -29.99
C GLN A 140 6.26 32.77 -30.58
N CYS A 141 7.55 32.46 -30.37
CA CYS A 141 8.66 33.29 -30.87
C CYS A 141 8.67 33.34 -32.41
N ALA A 142 8.50 32.18 -33.06
CA ALA A 142 8.44 32.11 -34.52
C ALA A 142 7.25 32.90 -35.10
N LYS A 143 6.07 32.85 -34.46
CA LYS A 143 4.90 33.67 -34.84
C LYS A 143 5.17 35.18 -34.72
N GLN A 144 5.83 35.60 -33.65
CA GLN A 144 6.15 37.01 -33.42
C GLN A 144 7.16 37.53 -34.45
N GLN A 145 8.21 36.76 -34.75
CA GLN A 145 9.20 37.12 -35.76
C GLN A 145 8.60 37.24 -37.17
N GLN A 146 7.72 36.30 -37.55
CA GLN A 146 7.02 36.35 -38.85
C GLN A 146 6.12 37.58 -38.98
N SER A 147 5.52 38.03 -37.86
CA SER A 147 4.71 39.26 -37.83
C SER A 147 5.54 40.55 -37.95
N GLN A 148 6.84 40.51 -37.60
CA GLN A 148 7.73 41.68 -37.59
C GLN A 148 8.56 41.83 -38.87
N CYS A 149 9.00 40.74 -39.52
CA CYS A 149 9.96 40.82 -40.64
C CYS A 149 9.35 40.95 -42.04
N GLY A 150 8.05 40.66 -42.26
CA GLY A 150 7.37 40.92 -43.55
C GLY A 150 7.91 40.21 -44.81
N SER A 151 9.05 39.50 -44.75
CA SER A 151 9.55 38.67 -45.84
C SER A 151 8.88 37.30 -45.81
N LYS A 152 8.39 36.86 -46.98
CA LYS A 152 7.96 35.47 -47.22
C LYS A 152 9.17 34.59 -47.50
N ASP A 153 10.18 34.61 -46.62
CA ASP A 153 11.15 33.52 -46.63
C ASP A 153 10.45 32.30 -46.03
N ASP A 154 10.63 31.13 -46.65
CA ASP A 154 9.96 29.85 -46.40
C ASP A 154 10.21 29.24 -45.00
N ASN A 155 10.38 30.06 -43.97
CA ASN A 155 10.62 29.59 -42.61
C ASN A 155 9.31 29.09 -42.00
N LYS A 156 9.12 27.77 -42.07
CA LYS A 156 7.96 27.05 -41.53
C LYS A 156 7.86 27.28 -40.02
N ILE A 157 6.69 27.70 -39.53
CA ILE A 157 6.46 27.90 -38.09
C ILE A 157 6.53 26.52 -37.41
N PRO A 158 7.42 26.30 -36.42
CA PRO A 158 7.44 25.06 -35.66
C PRO A 158 6.11 24.89 -34.92
N PHE A 159 5.60 23.65 -34.92
CA PHE A 159 4.33 23.29 -34.28
C PHE A 159 3.13 24.13 -34.75
N GLU A 160 3.08 24.45 -36.05
CA GLU A 160 1.94 25.16 -36.64
C GLU A 160 0.62 24.44 -36.32
N GLY A 161 -0.40 25.20 -35.91
CA GLY A 161 -1.69 24.67 -35.48
C GLY A 161 -1.82 24.37 -33.98
N LEU A 162 -0.80 24.62 -33.15
CA LEU A 162 -0.89 24.48 -31.69
C LEU A 162 -1.93 25.44 -31.08
N GLN A 163 -2.98 24.89 -30.46
CA GLN A 163 -4.11 25.65 -29.88
C GLN A 163 -4.08 25.71 -28.35
N PHE A 164 -3.53 24.70 -27.67
CA PHE A 164 -3.43 24.69 -26.22
C PHE A 164 -2.28 23.83 -25.70
N VAL A 165 -1.86 24.09 -24.46
CA VAL A 165 -0.87 23.28 -23.74
C VAL A 165 -1.38 22.90 -22.35
N ILE A 166 -1.24 21.63 -21.96
CA ILE A 166 -1.52 21.14 -20.62
C ILE A 166 -0.20 20.72 -19.97
N MET A 167 0.14 21.29 -18.82
CA MET A 167 1.35 21.01 -18.08
C MET A 167 1.00 20.41 -16.73
N VAL A 168 1.35 19.15 -16.52
CA VAL A 168 1.17 18.46 -15.25
C VAL A 168 2.53 18.34 -14.56
N ALA A 169 2.66 18.89 -13.35
CA ALA A 169 3.93 19.01 -12.62
C ALA A 169 5.02 19.70 -13.48
N GLY A 170 4.68 20.85 -14.07
CA GLY A 170 5.63 21.66 -14.84
C GLY A 170 6.62 22.38 -13.93
N TYR A 171 7.84 22.63 -14.41
CA TYR A 171 8.86 23.36 -13.67
C TYR A 171 9.71 24.25 -14.58
N HIS A 172 10.33 25.27 -14.00
CA HIS A 172 11.16 26.22 -14.73
C HIS A 172 12.64 26.09 -14.32
N ARG A 173 13.53 26.03 -15.31
CA ARG A 173 14.99 26.02 -15.11
C ARG A 173 15.67 26.82 -16.24
N PRO A 174 16.92 27.28 -16.06
CA PRO A 174 17.68 27.95 -17.12
C PRO A 174 17.80 27.09 -18.38
N LEU A 175 17.96 27.71 -19.55
CA LEU A 175 18.29 26.98 -20.77
C LEU A 175 19.71 26.41 -20.70
N PRO A 176 19.99 25.28 -21.37
CA PRO A 176 21.34 24.79 -21.58
C PRO A 176 22.19 25.77 -22.40
N ASP A 177 23.46 25.91 -22.04
CA ASP A 177 24.42 26.74 -22.79
C ASP A 177 24.73 26.19 -24.21
N ASN A 178 24.39 24.91 -24.49
CA ASN A 178 24.70 24.18 -25.73
C ASN A 178 23.50 24.03 -26.68
N TRP A 179 22.67 25.07 -26.81
CA TRP A 179 21.46 25.03 -27.65
C TRP A 179 21.78 24.93 -29.16
N PRO A 180 21.02 24.17 -29.97
CA PRO A 180 21.32 23.98 -31.41
C PRO A 180 21.21 25.25 -32.25
N ASP A 181 22.16 25.43 -33.19
CA ASP A 181 22.21 26.57 -34.12
C ASP A 181 20.94 26.73 -34.99
N THR A 182 20.25 25.62 -35.30
CA THR A 182 18.96 25.63 -36.03
C THR A 182 17.83 26.34 -35.27
N LEU A 183 17.95 26.50 -33.94
CA LEU A 183 17.01 27.21 -33.08
C LEU A 183 17.51 28.60 -32.66
N GLN A 184 18.78 28.90 -32.91
CA GLN A 184 19.37 30.24 -32.71
C GLN A 184 18.71 31.28 -33.65
N ALA A 185 18.19 30.82 -34.79
CA ALA A 185 17.35 31.62 -35.70
C ALA A 185 16.06 32.17 -35.02
N CYS A 186 15.52 31.49 -34.01
CA CYS A 186 14.33 31.92 -33.28
C CYS A 186 14.63 32.93 -32.15
N GLN A 187 15.89 33.37 -31.96
CA GLN A 187 16.33 34.29 -30.90
C GLN A 187 15.78 33.93 -29.51
N LEU A 188 15.78 32.65 -29.15
CA LEU A 188 15.23 32.17 -27.88
C LEU A 188 15.95 32.80 -26.66
N ASP A 189 17.25 33.08 -26.78
CA ASP A 189 18.03 33.80 -25.78
C ASP A 189 17.53 35.23 -25.53
N ALA A 190 17.01 35.91 -26.56
CA ALA A 190 16.40 37.23 -26.41
C ALA A 190 14.99 37.13 -25.80
N ALA A 191 14.20 36.13 -26.19
CA ALA A 191 12.85 35.89 -25.66
C ALA A 191 12.82 35.41 -24.19
N LEU A 192 13.94 34.88 -23.68
CA LEU A 192 14.08 34.41 -22.30
C LEU A 192 14.88 35.38 -21.41
N SER A 193 15.76 36.20 -21.98
CA SER A 193 16.47 37.29 -21.27
C SER A 193 15.63 38.56 -21.14
N THR A 194 14.78 38.85 -22.12
CA THR A 194 13.67 39.77 -21.91
C THR A 194 12.54 38.99 -21.26
N ASN A 195 11.92 39.56 -20.24
CA ASN A 195 10.66 39.09 -19.63
C ASN A 195 9.55 38.97 -20.70
N CYS A 196 9.61 37.99 -21.61
CA CYS A 196 8.55 37.70 -22.58
C CYS A 196 7.41 36.99 -21.83
N ARG A 197 6.74 37.76 -20.95
CA ARG A 197 5.67 37.36 -20.03
C ARG A 197 4.33 37.13 -20.76
N SER A 198 4.36 36.55 -21.95
CA SER A 198 3.26 36.71 -22.89
C SER A 198 3.12 35.57 -23.91
N ILE A 199 3.25 34.31 -23.49
CA ILE A 199 2.79 33.18 -24.31
C ILE A 199 1.26 33.25 -24.39
N ALA A 200 0.72 33.57 -25.57
CA ALA A 200 -0.71 33.76 -25.78
C ALA A 200 -1.49 32.44 -25.97
N ILE A 201 -0.78 31.31 -25.99
CA ILE A 201 -1.38 29.97 -26.16
C ILE A 201 -2.11 29.60 -24.86
N PRO A 202 -3.42 29.28 -24.90
CA PRO A 202 -4.16 28.78 -23.75
C PRO A 202 -3.42 27.65 -23.03
N SER A 203 -3.24 27.78 -21.71
CA SER A 203 -2.57 26.77 -20.90
C SER A 203 -3.40 26.30 -19.71
N LEU A 204 -3.27 25.01 -19.39
CA LEU A 204 -3.76 24.43 -18.14
C LEU A 204 -2.56 23.91 -17.35
N HIS A 205 -2.37 24.45 -16.16
CA HIS A 205 -1.32 24.06 -15.23
C HIS A 205 -1.94 23.20 -14.13
N VAL A 206 -1.40 22.00 -13.97
CA VAL A 206 -1.90 20.99 -13.04
C VAL A 206 -0.77 20.59 -12.10
N TRP A 207 -0.99 20.66 -10.80
CA TRP A 207 0.00 20.25 -9.81
C TRP A 207 -0.67 19.61 -8.59
N GLY A 208 0.11 18.78 -7.90
CA GLY A 208 -0.27 18.23 -6.61
C GLY A 208 0.09 19.21 -5.49
N GLU A 209 -0.82 19.50 -4.56
CA GLU A 209 -0.54 20.40 -3.43
C GLU A 209 0.51 19.81 -2.48
N THR A 210 0.69 18.48 -2.52
CA THR A 210 1.66 17.70 -1.74
C THR A 210 2.77 17.10 -2.61
N ASP A 211 3.02 17.63 -3.81
CA ASP A 211 4.05 17.11 -4.72
C ASP A 211 5.47 17.35 -4.17
N PRO A 212 6.21 16.28 -3.78
CA PRO A 212 7.54 16.43 -3.18
C PRO A 212 8.64 16.58 -4.22
N LEU A 213 8.36 16.31 -5.50
CA LEU A 213 9.35 16.32 -6.59
C LEU A 213 9.32 17.66 -7.33
N ILE A 214 8.13 18.15 -7.65
CA ILE A 214 7.91 19.46 -8.27
C ILE A 214 6.93 20.24 -7.38
N PRO A 215 7.44 21.05 -6.43
CA PRO A 215 6.59 21.85 -5.56
C PRO A 215 5.66 22.78 -6.37
N PRO A 216 4.46 23.11 -5.85
CA PRO A 216 3.52 24.02 -6.53
C PRO A 216 4.14 25.33 -7.02
N SER A 217 5.12 25.88 -6.27
CA SER A 217 5.85 27.09 -6.63
C SER A 217 6.61 26.99 -7.96
N GLU A 218 7.16 25.82 -8.31
CA GLU A 218 7.85 25.59 -9.59
C GLU A 218 6.86 25.55 -10.77
N SER A 219 5.67 24.97 -10.57
CA SER A 219 4.58 24.99 -11.57
C SER A 219 3.96 26.38 -11.74
N GLN A 220 3.88 27.16 -10.66
CA GLN A 220 3.47 28.56 -10.68
C GLN A 220 4.50 29.45 -11.40
N ALA A 221 5.80 29.21 -11.24
CA ALA A 221 6.83 29.96 -11.96
C ALA A 221 6.71 29.80 -13.49
N VAL A 222 6.37 28.60 -13.98
CA VAL A 222 6.12 28.38 -15.42
C VAL A 222 4.84 29.10 -15.87
N MET A 223 3.83 29.16 -15.01
CA MET A 223 2.55 29.81 -15.26
C MET A 223 2.68 31.30 -15.56
N GLU A 224 3.62 32.00 -14.92
CA GLU A 224 3.89 33.43 -15.15
C GLU A 224 4.30 33.77 -16.60
N SER A 225 4.70 32.76 -17.38
CA SER A 225 5.05 32.94 -18.80
C SER A 225 3.82 32.97 -19.73
N TYR A 226 2.63 32.60 -19.26
CA TYR A 226 1.42 32.44 -20.07
C TYR A 226 0.38 33.54 -19.82
N GLN A 227 -0.38 33.91 -20.85
CA GLN A 227 -1.53 34.82 -20.73
C GLN A 227 -2.78 34.05 -20.30
N ASN A 228 -3.41 34.47 -19.21
CA ASN A 228 -4.65 33.88 -18.67
C ASN A 228 -4.57 32.35 -18.45
N PRO A 229 -3.55 31.83 -17.74
CA PRO A 229 -3.40 30.40 -17.50
C PRO A 229 -4.52 29.87 -16.60
N GLN A 230 -5.00 28.66 -16.88
CA GLN A 230 -5.94 27.96 -16.01
C GLN A 230 -5.19 27.05 -15.05
N ILE A 231 -5.74 26.93 -13.84
CA ILE A 231 -5.13 26.18 -12.75
C ILE A 231 -6.04 25.03 -12.35
N HIS A 232 -5.45 23.86 -12.14
CA HIS A 232 -6.13 22.72 -11.54
C HIS A 232 -5.22 22.04 -10.51
N ALA A 233 -5.37 22.41 -9.24
CA ALA A 233 -4.65 21.77 -8.14
C ALA A 233 -5.36 20.50 -7.67
N HIS A 234 -4.61 19.54 -7.11
CA HIS A 234 -5.19 18.36 -6.48
C HIS A 234 -4.42 17.91 -5.23
N GLU A 235 -5.13 17.31 -4.28
CA GLU A 235 -4.63 16.92 -2.94
C GLU A 235 -3.48 15.89 -2.93
N LYS A 236 -3.31 15.16 -4.04
CA LYS A 236 -2.32 14.07 -4.18
C LYS A 236 -0.97 14.57 -4.75
N GLY A 237 0.15 13.91 -4.48
CA GLY A 237 1.50 14.28 -4.98
C GLY A 237 1.79 14.03 -6.47
N HIS A 238 3.06 13.80 -6.84
CA HIS A 238 3.59 13.78 -8.23
C HIS A 238 3.00 12.74 -9.22
N HIS A 239 1.79 12.96 -9.75
CA HIS A 239 1.17 12.11 -10.78
C HIS A 239 0.06 12.86 -11.55
N VAL A 240 -0.42 12.30 -12.66
CA VAL A 240 -1.57 12.86 -13.40
C VAL A 240 -2.89 12.49 -12.72
N PRO A 241 -3.75 13.45 -12.36
CA PRO A 241 -4.96 13.17 -11.59
C PRO A 241 -6.09 12.57 -12.45
N MET A 242 -6.62 11.41 -12.08
CA MET A 242 -7.63 10.65 -12.86
C MET A 242 -8.95 10.34 -12.11
N LYS A 243 -9.26 11.08 -11.04
CA LYS A 243 -10.60 11.08 -10.41
C LYS A 243 -11.59 11.80 -11.32
N ALA A 244 -12.89 11.48 -11.20
CA ALA A 244 -13.95 12.06 -12.03
C ALA A 244 -13.93 13.61 -12.15
N PRO A 245 -13.81 14.39 -11.07
CA PRO A 245 -13.74 15.85 -11.17
C PRO A 245 -12.50 16.35 -11.93
N ASN A 246 -11.35 15.67 -11.75
CA ASN A 246 -10.10 16.05 -12.41
C ASN A 246 -10.14 15.74 -13.91
N VAL A 247 -10.73 14.61 -14.30
CA VAL A 247 -10.96 14.27 -15.72
C VAL A 247 -11.91 15.30 -16.35
N GLN A 248 -12.92 15.76 -15.62
CA GLN A 248 -13.84 16.78 -16.11
C GLN A 248 -13.14 18.12 -16.36
N ALA A 249 -12.25 18.55 -15.45
CA ALA A 249 -11.45 19.76 -15.63
C ALA A 249 -10.59 19.74 -16.90
N PHE A 250 -9.94 18.60 -17.21
CA PHE A 250 -9.22 18.43 -18.48
C PHE A 250 -10.14 18.58 -19.69
N LEU A 251 -11.31 17.94 -19.67
CA LEU A 251 -12.28 18.02 -20.78
C LEU A 251 -12.80 19.44 -20.98
N ASP A 252 -13.14 20.14 -19.89
CA ASP A 252 -13.69 21.49 -19.96
C ASP A 252 -12.67 22.49 -20.49
N PHE A 253 -11.39 22.33 -20.12
CA PHE A 253 -10.30 23.12 -20.69
C PHE A 253 -10.11 22.85 -22.20
N ILE A 254 -10.04 21.57 -22.59
CA ILE A 254 -9.85 21.18 -23.99
C ILE A 254 -11.00 21.69 -24.86
N ARG A 255 -12.26 21.57 -24.39
CA ARG A 255 -13.43 22.10 -25.09
C ARG A 255 -13.35 23.61 -25.31
N ARG A 256 -13.06 24.36 -24.24
CA ARG A 256 -12.94 25.83 -24.30
C ARG A 256 -11.81 26.28 -25.22
N SER A 257 -10.74 25.50 -25.32
CA SER A 257 -9.58 25.86 -26.14
C SER A 257 -9.77 25.57 -27.64
N ILE A 258 -10.63 24.62 -28.00
CA ILE A 258 -10.90 24.24 -29.40
C ILE A 258 -12.12 24.99 -29.97
N SER A 259 -13.08 25.36 -29.12
CA SER A 259 -14.28 26.12 -29.49
C SER A 259 -13.96 27.61 -29.58
N SER A 260 -13.67 28.10 -30.78
CA SER A 260 -13.35 29.51 -31.05
C SER A 260 -14.59 30.42 -31.05
N ASP A 261 -15.29 30.58 -29.92
CA ASP A 261 -16.33 31.62 -29.76
C ASP A 261 -15.86 32.72 -28.80
N SER A 262 -15.50 33.86 -29.39
CA SER A 262 -14.88 35.02 -28.76
C SER A 262 -15.88 35.99 -28.09
N SER A 263 -17.11 35.55 -27.77
CA SER A 263 -18.18 36.42 -27.28
C SER A 263 -18.52 36.33 -25.79
N GLU A 264 -18.05 35.33 -25.03
CA GLU A 264 -18.37 35.20 -23.60
C GLU A 264 -17.31 35.77 -22.64
N LEU A 265 -16.10 36.08 -23.11
CA LEU A 265 -15.04 36.63 -22.26
C LEU A 265 -15.27 38.07 -21.78
N ASN A 266 -16.26 38.78 -22.33
CA ASN A 266 -16.55 40.19 -21.99
C ASN A 266 -17.86 40.42 -21.21
N SER A 267 -18.68 39.39 -20.95
CA SER A 267 -19.99 39.57 -20.31
C SER A 267 -20.00 39.37 -18.79
N ILE A 268 -18.96 38.75 -18.20
CA ILE A 268 -18.93 38.45 -16.76
C ILE A 268 -18.38 39.64 -15.92
N ASN A 269 -17.64 40.57 -16.53
CA ASN A 269 -17.02 41.70 -15.82
C ASN A 269 -17.90 42.95 -15.62
N ARG A 270 -19.22 42.89 -15.86
CA ARG A 270 -20.13 44.05 -15.70
C ARG A 270 -21.13 43.99 -14.56
N ASN A 271 -21.30 42.86 -13.88
CA ASN A 271 -22.37 42.72 -12.88
C ASN A 271 -21.96 42.97 -11.41
N ASN A 272 -20.70 43.24 -11.10
CA ASN A 272 -20.25 43.47 -9.71
C ASN A 272 -20.14 44.96 -9.31
N ASN A 273 -20.68 45.91 -10.10
CA ASN A 273 -20.44 47.35 -9.88
C ASN A 273 -21.69 48.21 -9.68
N LYS A 274 -22.77 47.66 -9.13
CA LYS A 274 -23.91 48.44 -8.65
C LYS A 274 -24.46 47.85 -7.36
N GLU A 275 -23.91 48.28 -6.23
CA GLU A 275 -24.69 48.67 -5.05
C GLU A 275 -23.73 49.25 -4.01
N ALA A 276 -23.50 50.56 -4.12
CA ALA A 276 -22.92 51.38 -3.07
C ALA A 276 -23.64 52.75 -3.04
N ILE A 277 -23.69 53.33 -1.82
CA ILE A 277 -24.05 54.70 -1.41
C ILE A 277 -25.60 54.96 -1.32
N ILE A 278 -26.24 55.47 -0.24
CA ILE A 278 -25.97 56.52 0.79
C ILE A 278 -26.89 56.32 2.04
N GLN A 279 -26.42 56.70 3.26
CA GLN A 279 -27.08 57.50 4.35
C GLN A 279 -26.55 57.09 5.76
N SER A 280 -25.56 57.81 6.35
CA SER A 280 -25.60 59.01 7.22
C SER A 280 -25.89 58.74 8.73
N SER A 281 -24.94 59.15 9.59
CA SER A 281 -24.83 59.00 11.06
C SER A 281 -25.94 59.65 11.90
N PRO A 282 -26.07 59.29 13.21
CA PRO A 282 -25.47 60.15 14.25
C PRO A 282 -24.86 59.42 15.48
N GLU A 283 -23.86 60.03 16.13
CA GLU A 283 -23.36 59.66 17.47
C GLU A 283 -24.38 60.02 18.57
N PRO A 284 -24.36 59.30 19.72
CA PRO A 284 -23.83 59.92 20.94
C PRO A 284 -22.98 58.99 21.84
N GLN A 285 -22.25 59.62 22.76
CA GLN A 285 -21.15 59.10 23.59
C GLN A 285 -21.55 58.11 24.72
N SER A 286 -20.52 57.35 25.14
CA SER A 286 -20.37 56.19 26.05
C SER A 286 -20.84 56.28 27.52
N PRO A 287 -21.06 55.12 28.19
CA PRO A 287 -20.20 54.68 29.31
C PRO A 287 -19.77 53.19 29.23
N PRO A 288 -18.80 52.73 30.04
CA PRO A 288 -17.90 51.63 29.66
C PRO A 288 -18.41 50.26 30.11
N THR A 289 -18.31 49.28 29.23
CA THR A 289 -18.36 47.87 29.62
C THR A 289 -17.32 47.10 28.82
N HIS A 290 -16.30 46.63 29.54
CA HIS A 290 -15.25 45.73 29.09
C HIS A 290 -15.85 44.56 28.31
N GLN A 291 -15.65 44.53 26.98
CA GLN A 291 -15.55 43.26 26.29
C GLN A 291 -14.19 42.66 26.66
N PRO A 292 -14.11 41.40 27.11
CA PRO A 292 -12.85 40.75 27.39
C PRO A 292 -12.05 40.75 26.09
N LYS A 293 -10.78 41.17 26.14
CA LYS A 293 -9.86 40.98 25.02
C LYS A 293 -9.97 39.53 24.60
N HIS A 294 -10.22 39.26 23.32
CA HIS A 294 -10.04 37.91 22.77
C HIS A 294 -8.61 37.50 23.12
N VAL A 295 -8.48 36.57 24.07
CA VAL A 295 -7.20 35.99 24.44
C VAL A 295 -7.04 34.82 23.50
N ASP A 296 -6.07 34.93 22.59
CA ASP A 296 -5.67 33.80 21.78
C ASP A 296 -5.02 32.74 22.70
N PRO A 297 -5.22 31.44 22.43
CA PRO A 297 -4.53 30.37 23.16
C PRO A 297 -3.02 30.61 23.16
N ASP A 298 -2.34 30.17 24.22
CA ASP A 298 -0.89 30.09 24.18
C ASP A 298 -0.42 29.05 23.13
N GLY A 299 0.84 29.12 22.73
CA GLY A 299 1.34 28.35 21.58
C GLY A 299 1.16 26.83 21.71
N GLU A 300 1.25 26.30 22.93
CA GLU A 300 1.08 24.87 23.20
C GLU A 300 -0.41 24.47 23.11
N THR A 301 -1.31 25.27 23.68
CA THR A 301 -2.76 25.01 23.60
C THR A 301 -3.29 25.22 22.17
N ALA A 302 -2.77 26.21 21.44
CA ALA A 302 -3.12 26.46 20.05
C ALA A 302 -2.73 25.27 19.15
N GLN A 303 -1.54 24.71 19.37
CA GLN A 303 -1.08 23.52 18.66
C GLN A 303 -1.92 22.29 19.03
N ALA A 304 -2.24 22.09 20.31
CA ALA A 304 -3.08 20.98 20.74
C ALA A 304 -4.50 21.03 20.12
N GLN A 305 -5.10 22.22 20.04
CA GLN A 305 -6.38 22.44 19.35
C GLN A 305 -6.28 22.15 17.85
N GLN A 306 -5.17 22.53 17.22
CA GLN A 306 -4.92 22.31 15.80
C GLN A 306 -4.72 20.82 15.48
N ASP A 307 -3.89 20.13 16.27
CA ASP A 307 -3.61 18.71 16.12
C ASP A 307 -4.89 17.86 16.28
N GLU A 308 -5.77 18.21 17.22
CA GLU A 308 -7.06 17.50 17.39
C GLU A 308 -7.98 17.69 16.18
N VAL A 309 -8.12 18.91 15.65
CA VAL A 309 -8.95 19.17 14.46
C VAL A 309 -8.38 18.49 13.21
N GLU A 310 -7.06 18.48 13.04
CA GLU A 310 -6.39 17.78 11.94
C GLU A 310 -6.56 16.27 12.04
N ALA A 311 -6.44 15.69 13.24
CA ALA A 311 -6.71 14.27 13.48
C ALA A 311 -8.17 13.91 13.19
N LEU A 312 -9.14 14.70 13.68
CA LEU A 312 -10.56 14.49 13.38
C LEU A 312 -10.86 14.62 11.89
N THR A 313 -10.17 15.53 11.19
CA THR A 313 -10.28 15.70 9.73
C THR A 313 -9.70 14.51 8.96
N ALA A 314 -8.62 13.90 9.45
CA ALA A 314 -8.04 12.71 8.86
C ALA A 314 -8.89 11.45 9.11
N ILE A 315 -9.53 11.34 10.28
CA ILE A 315 -10.37 10.18 10.64
C ILE A 315 -11.72 10.26 9.92
N TYR A 316 -12.32 11.46 9.83
CA TYR A 316 -13.66 11.69 9.26
C TYR A 316 -13.69 12.72 8.13
N PRO A 317 -12.91 12.54 7.04
CA PRO A 317 -12.73 13.57 6.01
C PRO A 317 -14.01 13.91 5.25
N GLU A 318 -15.01 13.02 5.26
CA GLU A 318 -16.32 13.25 4.62
C GLU A 318 -17.44 13.65 5.61
N GLU A 319 -17.15 13.68 6.92
CA GLU A 319 -18.13 14.04 7.96
C GLU A 319 -17.80 15.38 8.64
N ILE A 320 -16.55 15.82 8.67
CA ILE A 320 -16.13 17.09 9.28
C ILE A 320 -16.10 18.26 8.28
N THR A 321 -16.54 19.44 8.72
CA THR A 321 -16.53 20.68 7.94
C THR A 321 -16.02 21.83 8.81
N ILE A 322 -14.86 22.39 8.47
CA ILE A 322 -14.23 23.49 9.22
C ILE A 322 -14.87 24.82 8.84
N LEU A 323 -15.30 25.58 9.85
CA LEU A 323 -16.02 26.85 9.71
C LEU A 323 -15.14 28.08 10.00
N SER A 324 -14.03 27.93 10.75
CA SER A 324 -13.04 29.00 10.95
C SER A 324 -12.09 29.12 9.75
N LYS A 325 -11.77 30.36 9.34
CA LYS A 325 -10.82 30.64 8.24
C LYS A 325 -9.38 30.43 8.72
N THR A 326 -8.54 29.78 7.89
CA THR A 326 -7.09 29.63 8.09
C THR A 326 -6.33 30.70 7.33
N THR A 327 -5.25 31.22 7.92
CA THR A 327 -4.30 32.16 7.27
C THR A 327 -2.90 31.58 7.32
N MET A 328 -2.18 31.60 6.20
CA MET A 328 -0.81 31.11 6.12
C MET A 328 0.16 32.18 6.62
N ASN A 329 1.12 31.79 7.46
CA ASN A 329 2.20 32.67 7.89
C ASN A 329 3.38 32.51 6.93
N ASP A 330 3.73 33.59 6.23
CA ASP A 330 4.59 33.56 5.05
C ASP A 330 6.07 33.21 5.35
N ASP A 331 6.50 33.26 6.62
CA ASP A 331 7.88 33.00 7.04
C ASP A 331 8.13 31.57 7.59
N THR A 332 7.12 30.86 8.10
CA THR A 332 7.26 29.49 8.65
C THR A 332 6.54 28.43 7.84
N GLY A 333 5.58 28.82 6.98
CA GLY A 333 4.76 27.88 6.22
C GLY A 333 3.71 27.13 7.07
N GLU A 334 3.47 27.57 8.31
CA GLU A 334 2.45 26.99 9.18
C GLU A 334 1.06 27.59 8.92
N THR A 335 0.06 26.72 8.91
CA THR A 335 -1.35 27.07 8.75
C THR A 335 -1.87 27.58 10.09
N ALA A 336 -2.08 28.89 10.26
CA ALA A 336 -2.64 29.43 11.50
C ALA A 336 -4.18 29.41 11.44
N TYR A 337 -4.81 28.63 12.32
CA TYR A 337 -6.27 28.66 12.48
C TYR A 337 -6.69 29.94 13.19
N LYS A 338 -7.73 30.63 12.67
CA LYS A 338 -8.27 31.80 13.36
C LYS A 338 -9.08 31.34 14.59
N HIS A 339 -8.56 31.60 15.78
CA HIS A 339 -9.23 31.27 17.04
C HIS A 339 -10.46 32.17 17.30
N PRO A 340 -11.51 31.63 17.95
CA PRO A 340 -11.69 30.23 18.33
C PRO A 340 -11.96 29.33 17.12
N ILE A 341 -11.38 28.12 17.13
CA ILE A 341 -11.56 27.13 16.06
C ILE A 341 -13.00 26.62 16.11
N ARG A 342 -13.66 26.59 14.95
CA ARG A 342 -15.07 26.17 14.81
C ARG A 342 -15.24 25.20 13.66
N TYR A 343 -15.96 24.12 13.89
CA TYR A 343 -16.27 23.12 12.87
C TYR A 343 -17.55 22.36 13.19
N GLN A 344 -18.07 21.61 12.21
CA GLN A 344 -19.24 20.75 12.36
C GLN A 344 -18.91 19.33 11.91
N MET A 345 -19.47 18.33 12.59
CA MET A 345 -19.33 16.91 12.26
C MET A 345 -20.71 16.28 11.99
N ALA A 346 -20.90 15.71 10.81
CA ALA A 346 -22.16 15.08 10.41
C ALA A 346 -22.38 13.75 11.16
N LEU A 347 -23.54 13.61 11.82
CA LEU A 347 -23.96 12.39 12.52
C LEU A 347 -24.75 11.50 11.55
N ARG A 348 -24.28 10.26 11.33
CA ARG A 348 -24.90 9.28 10.42
C ARG A 348 -25.11 7.92 11.11
N PRO A 349 -26.16 7.16 10.78
CA PRO A 349 -26.32 5.79 11.28
C PRO A 349 -25.27 4.85 10.66
N GLU A 350 -24.77 3.88 11.44
CA GLU A 350 -23.81 2.87 10.95
C GLU A 350 -24.44 1.88 9.96
N GLU A 351 -25.72 1.53 10.14
CA GLU A 351 -26.47 0.64 9.25
C GLU A 351 -27.83 1.26 8.87
N PRO A 352 -28.19 1.38 7.57
CA PRO A 352 -29.47 1.96 7.17
C PRO A 352 -30.63 1.03 7.51
N GLY A 353 -31.48 1.45 8.46
CA GLY A 353 -32.72 0.75 8.83
C GLY A 353 -32.78 0.19 10.25
N THR A 354 -31.79 0.48 11.11
CA THR A 354 -31.85 0.17 12.54
C THR A 354 -32.80 1.15 13.25
N GLY A 355 -33.79 0.63 13.97
CA GLY A 355 -34.85 1.41 14.62
C GLY A 355 -34.40 2.16 15.87
N GLY A 356 -33.65 3.25 15.69
CA GLY A 356 -33.24 4.19 16.75
C GLY A 356 -33.98 5.54 16.72
N HIS A 357 -33.49 6.54 17.47
CA HIS A 357 -34.02 7.92 17.49
C HIS A 357 -33.55 8.80 16.33
N TRP A 358 -33.02 8.20 15.26
CA TRP A 358 -32.54 8.94 14.09
C TRP A 358 -33.67 9.75 13.44
N PRO A 359 -33.51 11.08 13.33
CA PRO A 359 -34.49 11.91 12.68
C PRO A 359 -34.38 11.81 11.15
N LYS A 360 -35.39 12.30 10.42
CA LYS A 360 -35.47 12.13 8.96
C LYS A 360 -34.44 12.95 8.19
N HIS A 361 -34.13 14.16 8.66
CA HIS A 361 -33.15 15.05 8.06
C HIS A 361 -31.79 14.95 8.76
N PRO A 362 -30.69 15.23 8.06
CA PRO A 362 -29.33 15.12 8.61
C PRO A 362 -29.14 15.93 9.89
N LEU A 363 -28.41 15.35 10.83
CA LEU A 363 -28.02 15.93 12.11
C LEU A 363 -26.50 16.13 12.10
N SER A 364 -25.99 17.22 12.66
CA SER A 364 -24.55 17.45 12.82
C SER A 364 -24.25 17.99 14.21
N LEU A 365 -23.06 17.71 14.74
CA LEU A 365 -22.53 18.27 15.98
C LEU A 365 -21.60 19.44 15.64
N GLY A 366 -22.01 20.66 15.98
CA GLY A 366 -21.18 21.86 15.93
C GLY A 366 -20.31 21.98 17.18
N VAL A 367 -19.05 22.35 16.98
CA VAL A 367 -18.02 22.40 18.01
C VAL A 367 -17.26 23.72 17.91
N THR A 368 -17.09 24.40 19.05
CA THR A 368 -16.26 25.61 19.18
C THR A 368 -15.28 25.47 20.33
N TYR A 369 -13.98 25.70 20.08
CA TYR A 369 -12.95 25.62 21.11
C TYR A 369 -12.78 26.93 21.87
N PRO A 370 -12.93 26.95 23.21
CA PRO A 370 -12.51 28.09 24.00
C PRO A 370 -10.97 28.18 24.02
N HIS A 371 -10.44 29.37 24.28
CA HIS A 371 -9.00 29.66 24.20
C HIS A 371 -8.12 28.83 25.14
N ASN A 372 -8.66 28.27 26.22
CA ASN A 372 -7.93 27.47 27.19
C ASN A 372 -8.25 25.96 27.07
N TYR A 373 -8.83 25.51 25.97
CA TYR A 373 -9.09 24.09 25.72
C TYR A 373 -7.89 23.42 25.02
N PRO A 374 -7.46 22.20 25.40
CA PRO A 374 -7.99 21.36 26.47
C PRO A 374 -7.36 21.69 27.83
N SER A 375 -8.16 22.16 28.79
CA SER A 375 -7.76 22.28 30.20
C SER A 375 -8.89 21.80 31.10
N ASP A 376 -8.57 21.51 32.37
CA ASP A 376 -9.52 20.96 33.34
C ASP A 376 -10.72 21.89 33.62
N GLU A 377 -10.56 23.19 33.35
CA GLU A 377 -11.58 24.23 33.55
C GLU A 377 -12.35 24.57 32.25
N ALA A 378 -11.99 23.98 31.10
CA ALA A 378 -12.51 24.35 29.78
C ALA A 378 -13.11 23.16 29.03
N ILE A 379 -14.32 23.33 28.49
CA ILE A 379 -15.03 22.34 27.68
C ILE A 379 -15.39 23.02 26.34
N PRO A 380 -15.30 22.31 25.20
CA PRO A 380 -15.76 22.86 23.92
C PRO A 380 -17.24 23.23 23.98
N GLU A 381 -17.64 24.31 23.33
CA GLU A 381 -19.06 24.62 23.15
C GLU A 381 -19.63 23.67 22.08
N LEU A 382 -20.61 22.87 22.48
CA LEU A 382 -21.21 21.81 21.67
C LEU A 382 -22.67 22.16 21.34
N GLN A 383 -23.07 21.97 20.09
CA GLN A 383 -24.44 22.22 19.65
C GLN A 383 -24.89 21.23 18.57
N LEU A 384 -26.11 20.72 18.67
CA LEU A 384 -26.74 19.98 17.57
C LEU A 384 -27.27 20.94 16.49
N VAL A 385 -26.85 20.73 15.26
CA VAL A 385 -27.21 21.52 14.06
C VAL A 385 -28.04 20.63 13.13
N HIS A 386 -29.29 21.01 12.87
CA HIS A 386 -30.21 20.24 12.03
C HIS A 386 -31.38 21.05 11.49
N GLU A 387 -32.04 20.52 10.46
CA GLU A 387 -33.25 21.11 9.84
C GLU A 387 -34.55 20.39 10.24
N ASN A 388 -34.48 19.38 11.11
CA ASN A 388 -35.65 18.64 11.59
C ASN A 388 -36.62 19.53 12.37
N ASN A 389 -37.92 19.35 12.14
CA ASN A 389 -38.96 20.01 12.93
C ASN A 389 -39.25 19.24 14.24
N VAL A 390 -39.99 19.87 15.17
CA VAL A 390 -40.28 19.32 16.51
C VAL A 390 -40.99 17.95 16.48
N MET A 391 -41.73 17.63 15.42
CA MET A 391 -42.38 16.33 15.26
C MET A 391 -41.42 15.23 14.81
N GLU A 392 -40.34 15.61 14.12
CA GLU A 392 -39.31 14.69 13.59
C GLU A 392 -38.15 14.52 14.56
N PHE A 393 -37.83 15.55 15.34
CA PHE A 393 -36.87 15.52 16.43
C PHE A 393 -37.36 16.45 17.55
N SER A 394 -37.96 15.86 18.60
CA SER A 394 -38.58 16.65 19.67
C SER A 394 -37.54 17.37 20.52
N SER A 395 -37.93 18.51 21.12
CA SER A 395 -37.05 19.27 22.00
C SER A 395 -36.56 18.44 23.20
N ALA A 396 -37.39 17.52 23.71
CA ALA A 396 -37.00 16.59 24.76
C ALA A 396 -35.88 15.63 24.32
N LYS A 397 -35.97 15.08 23.09
CA LYS A 397 -34.93 14.21 22.50
C LYS A 397 -33.65 14.97 22.20
N ALA A 398 -33.75 16.18 21.68
CA ALA A 398 -32.60 17.05 21.45
C ALA A 398 -31.87 17.36 22.77
N MET A 399 -32.61 17.70 23.83
CA MET A 399 -32.03 17.97 25.15
C MET A 399 -31.40 16.73 25.78
N ALA A 400 -32.01 15.55 25.64
CA ALA A 400 -31.45 14.30 26.15
C ALA A 400 -30.17 13.90 25.40
N CYS A 401 -30.13 14.06 24.07
CA CYS A 401 -28.93 13.84 23.28
C CYS A 401 -27.82 14.81 23.69
N MET A 402 -28.13 16.09 23.85
CA MET A 402 -27.19 17.10 24.35
C MET A 402 -26.69 16.78 25.77
N ARG A 403 -27.53 16.19 26.63
CA ARG A 403 -27.10 15.77 27.97
C ARG A 403 -26.06 14.64 27.91
N ALA A 404 -26.28 13.63 27.07
CA ALA A 404 -25.30 12.54 26.87
C ALA A 404 -23.97 13.06 26.31
N ILE A 405 -24.03 14.00 25.36
CA ILE A 405 -22.86 14.68 24.81
C ILE A 405 -22.11 15.45 25.91
N GLN A 406 -22.84 16.19 26.76
CA GLN A 406 -22.24 16.98 27.83
C GLN A 406 -21.63 16.12 28.94
N GLU A 407 -22.24 14.96 29.25
CA GLU A 407 -21.69 13.98 30.19
C GLU A 407 -20.35 13.40 29.68
N ALA A 408 -20.27 13.04 28.40
CA ALA A 408 -19.02 12.60 27.77
C ALA A 408 -17.94 13.71 27.80
N ALA A 409 -18.31 14.94 27.48
CA ALA A 409 -17.40 16.09 27.53
C ALA A 409 -16.88 16.36 28.96
N ASN A 410 -17.72 16.14 29.98
CA ASN A 410 -17.36 16.32 31.38
C ASN A 410 -16.45 15.19 31.93
N ALA A 411 -16.61 13.96 31.44
CA ALA A 411 -15.81 12.81 31.87
C ALA A 411 -14.35 12.90 31.42
N GLU A 412 -14.09 13.65 30.35
CA GLU A 412 -12.76 13.81 29.72
C GLU A 412 -12.23 15.25 29.85
N ARG A 413 -12.59 15.98 30.92
CA ARG A 413 -12.02 17.31 31.20
C ARG A 413 -10.49 17.24 31.27
N GLY A 414 -9.84 18.28 30.76
CA GLY A 414 -8.37 18.33 30.65
C GLY A 414 -7.78 17.60 29.44
N MET A 415 -8.59 16.87 28.68
CA MET A 415 -8.14 16.10 27.51
C MET A 415 -8.91 16.51 26.24
N PRO A 416 -8.32 16.32 25.05
CA PRO A 416 -9.05 16.34 23.77
C PRO A 416 -10.21 15.32 23.79
N CYS A 417 -11.46 15.77 23.71
CA CYS A 417 -12.65 15.00 24.08
C CYS A 417 -13.79 15.05 23.06
N VAL A 418 -13.62 15.77 21.94
CA VAL A 418 -14.69 15.95 20.95
C VAL A 418 -15.06 14.64 20.26
N LEU A 419 -14.08 13.76 20.07
CA LEU A 419 -14.33 12.45 19.46
C LEU A 419 -15.27 11.59 20.32
N SER A 420 -15.07 11.58 21.64
CA SER A 420 -15.93 10.88 22.59
C SER A 420 -17.32 11.50 22.64
N CYS A 421 -17.43 12.83 22.58
CA CYS A 421 -18.69 13.55 22.45
C CYS A 421 -19.47 13.16 21.18
N PHE A 422 -18.77 13.01 20.05
CA PHE A 422 -19.35 12.59 18.78
C PHE A 422 -19.86 11.14 18.83
N TYR A 423 -19.14 10.23 19.48
CA TYR A 423 -19.61 8.86 19.67
C TYR A 423 -20.79 8.76 20.64
N ALA A 424 -20.78 9.52 21.75
CA ALA A 424 -21.90 9.58 22.68
C ALA A 424 -23.20 10.05 21.98
N ALA A 425 -23.09 11.03 21.07
CA ALA A 425 -24.22 11.47 20.24
C ALA A 425 -24.78 10.34 19.36
N ARG A 426 -23.91 9.58 18.68
CA ARG A 426 -24.32 8.47 17.80
C ARG A 426 -24.94 7.32 18.59
N GLU A 427 -24.33 6.95 19.72
CA GLU A 427 -24.82 5.88 20.57
C GLU A 427 -26.20 6.18 21.15
N PHE A 428 -26.43 7.42 21.60
CA PHE A 428 -27.75 7.86 22.03
C PHE A 428 -28.81 7.75 20.91
N LEU A 429 -28.46 8.17 19.69
CA LEU A 429 -29.37 8.10 18.54
C LEU A 429 -29.64 6.65 18.09
N ASP A 430 -28.69 5.75 18.31
CA ASP A 430 -28.83 4.31 18.01
C ASP A 430 -29.60 3.52 19.09
N ALA A 431 -29.67 3.98 20.35
CA ALA A 431 -30.18 3.21 21.49
C ALA A 431 -31.70 2.96 21.53
N GLY A 432 -32.53 3.86 20.97
CA GLY A 432 -33.95 3.59 20.67
C GLY A 432 -34.96 3.48 21.83
N GLU A 433 -34.66 3.93 23.06
CA GLU A 433 -35.59 3.86 24.21
C GLU A 433 -36.60 5.04 24.29
N GLU A 434 -37.85 4.80 24.73
CA GLU A 434 -38.84 5.88 24.90
C GLU A 434 -38.49 6.83 26.06
N ILE A 435 -38.13 8.07 25.75
CA ILE A 435 -38.05 9.18 26.72
C ILE A 435 -39.48 9.54 27.15
N ALA A 436 -39.80 9.39 28.43
CA ALA A 436 -41.09 9.82 28.98
C ALA A 436 -41.24 11.35 28.82
N ASP A 437 -42.17 11.79 27.97
CA ASP A 437 -42.49 13.20 27.75
C ASP A 437 -43.07 13.80 29.04
N GLY A 438 -42.29 14.65 29.73
CA GLY A 438 -42.82 15.44 30.85
C GLY A 438 -41.77 16.04 31.78
N ALA A 439 -41.06 17.07 31.37
CA ALA A 439 -40.52 18.09 32.28
C ALA A 439 -40.40 19.43 31.55
N ALA A 440 -41.15 20.41 32.04
CA ALA A 440 -41.24 21.75 31.49
C ALA A 440 -39.94 22.55 31.69
N VAL A 441 -39.71 23.45 30.75
CA VAL A 441 -38.66 24.46 30.70
C VAL A 441 -39.02 25.58 31.68
N ASP A 442 -38.22 25.79 32.73
CA ASP A 442 -38.05 27.08 33.43
C ASP A 442 -36.88 26.95 34.44
N ASP A 443 -36.26 28.09 34.75
CA ASP A 443 -35.12 28.34 35.67
C ASP A 443 -33.68 28.15 35.16
N VAL A 444 -33.19 29.13 34.39
CA VAL A 444 -31.78 29.58 34.46
C VAL A 444 -31.73 31.12 34.48
N VAL A 445 -31.80 31.74 35.67
CA VAL A 445 -31.15 33.03 35.97
C VAL A 445 -30.87 33.10 37.47
N SER A 446 -29.66 32.75 37.92
CA SER A 446 -28.98 33.44 39.03
C SER A 446 -27.64 32.78 39.39
N ALA A 447 -26.70 33.64 39.79
CA ALA A 447 -25.44 33.38 40.48
C ALA A 447 -24.18 33.15 39.62
N GLN A 448 -23.57 34.26 39.20
CA GLN A 448 -22.13 34.43 39.36
C GLN A 448 -21.81 34.96 40.77
N GLU A 449 -20.57 34.71 41.21
CA GLU A 449 -19.77 35.35 42.28
C GLU A 449 -19.73 34.71 43.69
N GLY A 450 -18.48 34.50 44.17
CA GLY A 450 -18.10 34.25 45.58
C GLY A 450 -17.09 33.10 45.75
N GLN A 451 -15.79 33.32 45.53
CA GLN A 451 -14.75 33.54 46.57
C GLN A 451 -14.40 32.35 47.49
N ALA A 452 -13.17 31.85 47.28
CA ALA A 452 -12.07 31.66 48.24
C ALA A 452 -12.16 30.74 49.48
N GLU A 453 -11.01 30.10 49.72
CA GLU A 453 -10.42 29.62 50.99
C GLU A 453 -10.45 28.10 51.35
N LYS A 454 -9.20 27.60 51.48
CA LYS A 454 -8.61 26.51 52.29
C LYS A 454 -9.51 25.73 53.28
N GLU A 455 -9.30 24.42 53.38
CA GLU A 455 -8.58 23.74 54.50
C GLU A 455 -8.70 22.21 54.45
N ASP A 456 -7.71 21.56 55.06
CA ASP A 456 -7.47 20.12 55.24
C ASP A 456 -8.60 19.35 55.96
N ASN A 457 -8.83 18.08 55.58
CA ASN A 457 -8.50 16.89 56.41
C ASN A 457 -9.32 15.63 56.06
N ASN A 458 -8.62 14.50 56.19
CA ASN A 458 -9.08 13.11 56.30
C ASN A 458 -10.40 12.91 57.06
N ASN A 459 -11.32 12.07 56.56
CA ASN A 459 -11.53 10.72 57.13
C ASN A 459 -12.56 9.85 56.36
N MET A 460 -12.26 8.56 56.45
CA MET A 460 -13.03 7.35 56.15
C MET A 460 -14.48 7.37 56.67
N ASP A 461 -15.48 7.06 55.84
CA ASP A 461 -16.19 5.76 55.83
C ASP A 461 -17.48 5.74 54.97
N GLN A 462 -17.65 4.58 54.34
CA GLN A 462 -18.76 3.97 53.60
C GLN A 462 -20.14 4.66 53.55
N ALA A 463 -20.64 4.89 52.33
CA ALA A 463 -22.03 4.62 51.94
C ALA A 463 -22.15 4.50 50.42
N GLU A 464 -22.65 3.35 49.95
CA GLU A 464 -23.06 3.12 48.56
C GLU A 464 -24.11 4.14 48.14
N SER A 465 -23.87 4.84 47.03
CA SER A 465 -24.94 5.41 46.23
C SER A 465 -24.55 5.35 44.75
N THR A 466 -25.40 4.65 44.02
CA THR A 466 -25.49 4.55 42.56
C THR A 466 -25.15 5.85 41.85
N SER A 467 -24.04 5.86 41.12
CA SER A 467 -23.77 6.84 40.08
C SER A 467 -23.35 6.11 38.81
N VAL A 468 -24.03 6.45 37.71
CA VAL A 468 -23.71 6.01 36.35
C VAL A 468 -22.38 6.68 35.99
N GLY A 469 -21.29 5.92 35.94
CA GLY A 469 -19.93 6.43 35.74
C GLY A 469 -19.14 5.50 34.82
N SER A 470 -18.44 6.11 33.85
CA SER A 470 -17.66 5.53 32.74
C SER A 470 -17.00 4.17 32.98
N THR A 471 -17.20 3.24 32.05
CA THR A 471 -16.66 1.87 32.00
C THR A 471 -15.15 1.81 31.67
N LEU A 472 -14.30 2.54 32.38
CA LEU A 472 -12.85 2.45 32.16
C LEU A 472 -12.31 1.10 32.66
N LEU A 473 -11.68 0.35 31.75
CA LEU A 473 -11.02 -0.93 32.03
C LEU A 473 -10.00 -0.76 33.18
N LYS A 474 -10.00 -1.67 34.16
CA LYS A 474 -9.08 -1.59 35.31
C LYS A 474 -7.63 -1.71 34.84
N GLN A 475 -6.77 -0.77 35.24
CA GLN A 475 -5.34 -0.81 34.95
C GLN A 475 -4.63 -1.85 35.81
N ALA A 476 -3.94 -2.79 35.16
CA ALA A 476 -3.11 -3.81 35.80
C ALA A 476 -1.69 -3.28 36.09
N SER A 477 -1.00 -3.89 37.07
CA SER A 477 0.42 -3.58 37.32
C SER A 477 1.32 -4.06 36.18
N ALA A 478 2.53 -3.49 36.06
CA ALA A 478 3.51 -3.94 35.07
C ALA A 478 3.89 -5.41 35.23
N GLU A 479 3.99 -5.92 36.47
CA GLU A 479 4.25 -7.35 36.69
C GLU A 479 3.09 -8.23 36.21
N ARG A 480 1.85 -7.77 36.44
CA ARG A 480 0.65 -8.47 35.99
C ARG A 480 0.58 -8.53 34.46
N ILE A 481 0.87 -7.43 33.77
CA ILE A 481 0.93 -7.38 32.31
C ILE A 481 2.00 -8.34 31.77
N HIS A 482 3.20 -8.32 32.37
CA HIS A 482 4.27 -9.23 31.99
C HIS A 482 3.87 -10.70 32.16
N GLN A 483 3.25 -11.04 33.30
CA GLN A 483 2.73 -12.38 33.54
C GLN A 483 1.68 -12.79 32.49
N CYS A 484 0.71 -11.92 32.19
CA CYS A 484 -0.30 -12.18 31.17
C CYS A 484 0.29 -12.38 29.77
N ASN A 485 1.33 -11.62 29.41
CA ASN A 485 2.03 -11.78 28.14
C ASN A 485 2.67 -13.16 28.04
N MET A 486 3.30 -13.65 29.13
CA MET A 486 3.91 -14.98 29.19
C MET A 486 2.85 -16.10 29.15
N GLU A 487 1.78 -15.98 29.93
CA GLU A 487 0.64 -16.92 29.89
C GLU A 487 0.03 -17.01 28.48
N GLY A 488 -0.14 -15.86 27.81
CA GLY A 488 -0.60 -15.81 26.42
C GLY A 488 0.33 -16.58 25.47
N LEU A 489 1.65 -16.47 25.66
CA LEU A 489 2.63 -17.20 24.87
C LEU A 489 2.53 -18.71 25.09
N GLU A 490 2.42 -19.16 26.34
CA GLU A 490 2.24 -20.59 26.68
C GLU A 490 0.98 -21.17 26.03
N ILE A 491 -0.12 -20.40 26.03
CA ILE A 491 -1.37 -20.79 25.35
C ILE A 491 -1.13 -20.96 23.84
N ALA A 492 -0.41 -20.02 23.22
CA ALA A 492 -0.08 -20.10 21.80
C ALA A 492 0.79 -21.31 21.47
N GLU A 493 1.81 -21.59 22.28
CA GLU A 493 2.69 -22.75 22.13
C GLU A 493 1.92 -24.06 22.28
N ALA A 494 1.00 -24.16 23.25
CA ALA A 494 0.14 -25.33 23.41
C ALA A 494 -0.80 -25.55 22.21
N LEU A 495 -1.25 -24.48 21.54
CA LEU A 495 -2.04 -24.57 20.32
C LEU A 495 -1.21 -25.01 19.12
N LEU A 496 0.03 -24.51 19.00
CA LEU A 496 0.94 -24.86 17.90
C LEU A 496 1.52 -26.29 18.06
N GLY A 497 1.81 -26.72 19.30
CA GLY A 497 2.38 -28.02 19.63
C GLY A 497 1.42 -29.21 19.56
N ARG A 498 0.11 -28.98 19.37
CA ARG A 498 -0.89 -30.04 19.10
C ARG A 498 -0.92 -30.50 17.64
N ALA A 499 -0.05 -29.97 16.77
CA ALA A 499 0.23 -30.58 15.47
C ALA A 499 1.08 -31.85 15.66
N PRO A 500 0.70 -33.01 15.10
CA PRO A 500 1.29 -34.29 15.47
C PRO A 500 2.77 -34.35 15.09
N GLN A 501 3.64 -34.40 16.11
CA GLN A 501 5.00 -34.89 15.94
C GLN A 501 4.98 -36.40 15.79
N SER A 502 5.64 -36.88 14.74
CA SER A 502 5.77 -38.28 14.40
C SER A 502 6.53 -39.07 15.47
N SER A 503 5.85 -40.01 16.14
CA SER A 503 6.47 -41.24 16.64
C SER A 503 5.43 -42.33 16.89
N THR A 504 5.46 -43.38 16.05
CA THR A 504 5.13 -44.79 16.35
C THR A 504 4.12 -45.10 17.46
N THR A 505 2.88 -45.40 17.10
CA THR A 505 2.21 -46.72 17.23
C THR A 505 0.72 -46.54 16.92
N GLY A 506 0.13 -47.51 16.21
CA GLY A 506 -1.22 -47.39 15.67
C GLY A 506 -2.32 -47.40 16.74
N GLN A 507 -3.34 -46.58 16.51
CA GLN A 507 -4.78 -46.83 16.61
C GLN A 507 -5.53 -45.52 16.93
N ASP A 508 -6.59 -45.27 16.15
CA ASP A 508 -7.67 -44.30 16.32
C ASP A 508 -7.34 -42.79 16.34
N GLU A 509 -7.09 -42.23 15.15
CA GLU A 509 -7.16 -40.78 14.89
C GLU A 509 -8.62 -40.33 14.68
N SER A 510 -9.26 -39.86 15.75
CA SER A 510 -10.50 -39.08 15.67
C SER A 510 -10.18 -37.58 15.57
N SER A 511 -10.53 -37.01 14.41
CA SER A 511 -10.87 -35.59 14.17
C SER A 511 -10.02 -34.52 14.89
N GLY A 512 -8.80 -34.28 14.42
CA GLY A 512 -8.13 -32.98 14.55
C GLY A 512 -8.36 -32.16 13.29
N THR A 513 -9.18 -31.11 13.35
CA THR A 513 -9.49 -30.26 12.21
C THR A 513 -8.32 -29.31 11.95
N PRO A 514 -7.67 -29.31 10.76
CA PRO A 514 -6.64 -28.33 10.48
C PRO A 514 -7.28 -26.95 10.31
N LEU A 515 -6.86 -26.04 11.18
CA LEU A 515 -7.13 -24.62 11.15
C LEU A 515 -6.74 -24.04 9.79
N LEU A 516 -7.53 -23.07 9.30
CA LEU A 516 -7.30 -22.19 8.13
C LEU A 516 -8.13 -22.54 6.85
N SER A 517 -9.41 -22.17 6.80
CA SER A 517 -10.13 -22.01 5.51
C SER A 517 -10.58 -20.56 5.33
N GLY A 518 -10.09 -19.90 4.27
CA GLY A 518 -10.45 -18.53 3.90
C GLY A 518 -10.56 -18.44 2.39
N LYS A 519 -11.67 -17.88 1.88
CA LYS A 519 -12.04 -17.92 0.46
C LYS A 519 -11.08 -17.11 -0.42
N GLY A 520 -10.41 -17.83 -1.33
CA GLY A 520 -9.84 -17.40 -2.62
C GLY A 520 -9.46 -15.93 -2.84
N GLY A 521 -8.20 -15.58 -2.55
CA GLY A 521 -7.39 -14.52 -3.21
C GLY A 521 -6.16 -15.14 -3.91
N ASN A 522 -5.38 -14.38 -4.70
CA ASN A 522 -4.04 -14.84 -5.07
C ASN A 522 -3.20 -14.79 -3.80
N TRP A 523 -2.90 -15.94 -3.21
CA TRP A 523 -2.11 -16.03 -2.00
C TRP A 523 -0.66 -16.31 -2.37
N ASN A 524 0.23 -15.38 -2.00
CA ASN A 524 1.66 -15.61 -2.05
C ASN A 524 2.13 -15.99 -0.64
N TYR A 525 3.08 -16.91 -0.55
CA TYR A 525 3.74 -17.20 0.72
C TYR A 525 4.65 -16.03 1.05
N THR A 526 4.26 -15.19 2.03
CA THR A 526 5.02 -13.99 2.40
C THR A 526 5.78 -14.18 3.70
N ILE A 527 7.08 -13.89 3.71
CA ILE A 527 7.92 -13.78 4.90
C ILE A 527 8.20 -12.31 5.17
N GLY A 528 7.89 -11.84 6.38
CA GLY A 528 8.18 -10.46 6.80
C GLY A 528 9.49 -10.38 7.59
N LEU A 529 10.40 -9.49 7.21
CA LEU A 529 11.61 -9.20 7.97
C LEU A 529 11.33 -8.09 8.99
N VAL A 530 11.73 -8.33 10.24
CA VAL A 530 11.60 -7.38 11.35
C VAL A 530 12.89 -7.27 12.15
N GLY A 531 13.05 -6.18 12.90
CA GLY A 531 14.21 -5.93 13.75
C GLY A 531 14.67 -4.48 13.70
N LYS A 532 15.56 -4.12 14.64
CA LYS A 532 16.06 -2.74 14.79
C LYS A 532 16.83 -2.23 13.57
N PRO A 533 16.97 -0.90 13.39
CA PRO A 533 17.90 -0.34 12.42
C PRO A 533 19.31 -0.94 12.58
N SER A 534 20.07 -1.05 11.50
CA SER A 534 21.45 -1.57 11.52
C SER A 534 21.67 -3.04 11.96
N ALA A 535 20.60 -3.80 12.27
CA ALA A 535 20.69 -5.25 12.52
C ALA A 535 21.08 -6.05 11.25
N GLY A 536 20.97 -5.44 10.07
CA GLY A 536 21.29 -6.05 8.77
C GLY A 536 20.09 -6.64 8.02
N LYS A 537 18.87 -6.14 8.27
CA LYS A 537 17.64 -6.54 7.55
C LYS A 537 17.74 -6.37 6.04
N SER A 538 18.10 -5.19 5.57
CA SER A 538 18.22 -4.91 4.12
C SER A 538 19.37 -5.69 3.49
N THR A 539 20.45 -5.97 4.24
CA THR A 539 21.51 -6.89 3.81
C THR A 539 20.97 -8.32 3.65
N PHE A 540 20.23 -8.83 4.63
CA PHE A 540 19.56 -10.14 4.55
C PHE A 540 18.59 -10.19 3.37
N PHE A 541 17.77 -9.15 3.20
CA PHE A 541 16.83 -9.02 2.08
C PHE A 541 17.55 -9.10 0.74
N ASN A 542 18.62 -8.33 0.56
CA ASN A 542 19.41 -8.33 -0.66
C ASN A 542 20.08 -9.68 -0.92
N THR A 543 20.65 -10.34 0.10
CA THR A 543 21.21 -11.69 -0.05
C THR A 543 20.15 -12.70 -0.48
N ALA A 544 18.97 -12.65 0.11
CA ALA A 544 17.87 -13.57 -0.18
C ALA A 544 17.16 -13.27 -1.52
N SER A 545 17.04 -12.00 -1.89
CA SER A 545 16.27 -11.53 -3.05
C SER A 545 17.10 -11.30 -4.31
N ALA A 546 18.44 -11.21 -4.19
CA ALA A 546 19.37 -11.17 -5.33
C ALA A 546 19.18 -12.37 -6.28
N PHE A 547 18.53 -13.43 -5.79
CA PHE A 547 18.13 -14.59 -6.57
C PHE A 547 16.92 -14.36 -7.50
N ALA A 548 16.06 -13.37 -7.26
CA ALA A 548 14.78 -13.30 -7.95
C ALA A 548 14.45 -12.01 -8.71
N ARG A 549 15.28 -10.95 -8.67
CA ARG A 549 15.20 -9.84 -9.65
C ARG A 549 16.56 -9.17 -9.86
N GLN A 550 17.11 -9.33 -11.06
CA GLN A 550 17.89 -8.27 -11.69
C GLN A 550 16.86 -7.28 -12.24
N ARG A 551 16.82 -6.05 -11.71
CA ARG A 551 16.37 -4.92 -12.52
C ARG A 551 17.46 -4.74 -13.59
N ASP A 552 17.07 -4.33 -14.80
CA ASP A 552 17.98 -4.07 -15.92
C ASP A 552 18.82 -2.79 -15.70
N ASP A 553 19.38 -2.63 -14.49
CA ASP A 553 20.31 -1.58 -14.11
C ASP A 553 21.70 -2.15 -14.36
N ALA A 554 22.33 -1.77 -15.48
CA ALA A 554 23.67 -2.24 -15.86
C ALA A 554 24.75 -1.95 -14.79
N ASP A 555 24.48 -1.01 -13.89
CA ASP A 555 25.40 -0.58 -12.83
C ASP A 555 25.09 -1.18 -11.44
N ASN A 556 24.00 -1.94 -11.28
CA ASN A 556 23.58 -2.49 -9.97
C ASN A 556 23.39 -4.01 -10.03
N VAL A 557 24.51 -4.73 -9.98
CA VAL A 557 24.62 -6.19 -10.10
C VAL A 557 23.68 -6.98 -9.16
N LEU A 558 23.38 -6.42 -7.98
CA LEU A 558 22.45 -6.97 -7.00
C LEU A 558 21.26 -6.02 -6.90
N GLY A 559 20.15 -6.26 -7.62
CA GLY A 559 18.92 -5.51 -7.39
C GLY A 559 18.55 -5.58 -5.91
N GLY A 560 18.58 -4.44 -5.19
CA GLY A 560 18.56 -4.48 -3.72
C GLY A 560 18.12 -3.19 -3.03
N ALA A 561 17.59 -3.36 -1.82
CA ALA A 561 17.29 -2.34 -0.82
C ALA A 561 18.54 -1.54 -0.41
N SER A 562 18.38 -0.24 -0.13
CA SER A 562 19.47 0.65 0.33
C SER A 562 20.06 0.17 1.67
N MET A 563 21.38 0.28 1.85
CA MET A 563 22.13 -0.29 2.99
C MET A 563 22.75 0.74 3.95
N ALA A 564 22.32 2.00 3.92
CA ALA A 564 22.91 3.06 4.77
C ALA A 564 22.43 2.98 6.25
N PRO A 565 23.29 3.31 7.25
CA PRO A 565 22.95 3.29 8.68
C PRO A 565 22.21 4.57 9.11
N HIS A 566 21.03 4.82 8.53
CA HIS A 566 20.14 5.90 8.98
C HIS A 566 18.79 5.34 9.43
N PRO A 567 18.21 5.85 10.53
CA PRO A 567 16.79 5.65 10.83
C PRO A 567 15.97 6.06 9.60
N PHE A 568 14.93 5.29 9.26
CA PHE A 568 13.99 5.60 8.15
C PHE A 568 14.49 5.41 6.71
N THR A 569 15.51 4.60 6.46
CA THR A 569 16.02 4.29 5.10
C THR A 569 15.03 3.61 4.14
N THR A 570 13.91 3.09 4.63
CA THR A 570 12.90 2.36 3.83
C THR A 570 11.51 2.96 4.07
N ILE A 571 11.03 3.80 3.15
CA ILE A 571 9.76 4.54 3.28
C ILE A 571 8.54 3.67 2.93
N ASP A 572 8.70 2.79 1.92
CA ASP A 572 7.76 1.72 1.54
C ASP A 572 8.51 0.39 1.64
N PRO A 573 7.87 -0.72 2.07
CA PRO A 573 8.56 -1.99 2.29
C PRO A 573 9.20 -2.50 1.00
N ASN A 574 10.45 -2.98 1.09
CA ASN A 574 11.09 -3.61 -0.06
C ASN A 574 10.46 -5.00 -0.26
N ILE A 575 9.94 -5.26 -1.45
CA ILE A 575 9.28 -6.53 -1.78
C ILE A 575 10.05 -7.19 -2.90
N GLY A 576 10.52 -8.42 -2.65
CA GLY A 576 11.26 -9.23 -3.60
C GLY A 576 10.83 -10.68 -3.51
N PHE A 577 11.02 -11.45 -4.58
CA PHE A 577 10.94 -12.90 -4.45
C PHE A 577 12.26 -13.42 -3.88
N CYS A 578 12.19 -14.52 -3.16
CA CYS A 578 13.33 -15.37 -2.84
C CYS A 578 12.91 -16.81 -3.13
N PHE A 579 13.87 -17.70 -3.22
CA PHE A 579 13.60 -19.11 -3.34
C PHE A 579 13.84 -19.77 -1.98
N VAL A 580 13.07 -20.80 -1.67
CA VAL A 580 13.27 -21.61 -0.46
C VAL A 580 13.02 -23.07 -0.83
N PRO A 581 13.82 -24.04 -0.37
CA PRO A 581 13.59 -25.43 -0.69
C PRO A 581 12.30 -25.88 -0.01
N ALA A 582 11.53 -26.68 -0.72
CA ALA A 582 10.32 -27.27 -0.19
C ALA A 582 10.61 -28.00 1.15
N PRO A 583 9.74 -27.86 2.15
CA PRO A 583 9.87 -28.60 3.40
C PRO A 583 9.84 -30.11 3.14
N LYS A 584 10.55 -30.87 3.97
CA LYS A 584 10.71 -32.31 3.77
C LYS A 584 9.36 -33.04 3.85
N GLY A 585 9.12 -33.95 2.92
CA GLY A 585 7.89 -34.75 2.82
C GLY A 585 6.69 -33.97 2.28
N THR A 586 6.89 -32.79 1.69
CA THR A 586 5.81 -32.03 1.03
C THR A 586 5.67 -32.39 -0.44
N CYS A 587 6.78 -32.72 -1.11
CA CYS A 587 6.81 -33.07 -2.53
C CYS A 587 6.56 -34.59 -2.76
N PRO A 588 5.71 -35.00 -3.73
CA PRO A 588 5.41 -36.40 -4.00
C PRO A 588 6.63 -37.26 -4.35
N GLU A 589 7.64 -36.66 -4.99
CA GLU A 589 8.86 -37.39 -5.35
C GLU A 589 9.73 -37.79 -4.16
N GLU A 590 9.56 -37.18 -2.98
CA GLU A 590 10.35 -37.52 -1.79
C GLU A 590 9.86 -38.80 -1.12
N ASP A 591 8.57 -39.10 -1.29
CA ASP A 591 7.90 -40.26 -0.68
C ASP A 591 7.81 -41.45 -1.66
N ALA A 592 8.22 -41.26 -2.92
CA ALA A 592 8.13 -42.27 -3.98
C ALA A 592 9.33 -43.23 -3.98
N ASP A 593 9.07 -44.52 -4.21
CA ASP A 593 10.11 -45.54 -4.37
C ASP A 593 11.02 -45.24 -5.58
N GLU A 594 12.31 -45.57 -5.48
CA GLU A 594 13.29 -45.42 -6.57
C GLU A 594 12.85 -46.14 -7.87
N ALA A 595 12.15 -47.27 -7.75
CA ALA A 595 11.60 -48.02 -8.87
C ALA A 595 10.47 -47.28 -9.61
N ILE A 596 9.78 -46.35 -8.94
CA ILE A 596 8.76 -45.49 -9.54
C ILE A 596 9.43 -44.24 -10.12
N LEU A 597 10.32 -43.61 -9.36
CA LEU A 597 11.08 -42.44 -9.82
C LEU A 597 11.90 -42.72 -11.09
N SER A 598 12.46 -43.93 -11.23
CA SER A 598 13.18 -44.32 -12.46
C SER A 598 12.28 -44.42 -13.71
N LYS A 599 10.96 -44.48 -13.56
CA LYS A 599 10.00 -44.50 -14.68
C LYS A 599 9.63 -43.09 -15.16
N PHE A 600 9.85 -42.08 -14.34
CA PHE A 600 9.37 -40.72 -14.60
C PHE A 600 10.49 -39.70 -14.50
N GLN A 601 10.56 -38.77 -15.44
CA GLN A 601 11.45 -37.62 -15.32
C GLN A 601 10.68 -36.49 -14.62
N VAL A 602 10.99 -36.23 -13.35
CA VAL A 602 10.25 -35.25 -12.54
C VAL A 602 10.79 -33.83 -12.79
N GLY A 603 9.94 -32.98 -13.38
CA GLY A 603 10.30 -31.59 -13.70
C GLY A 603 10.25 -30.64 -12.49
N CYS A 604 10.62 -29.38 -12.70
CA CYS A 604 10.49 -28.28 -11.73
C CYS A 604 10.42 -26.92 -12.44
N SER A 605 9.66 -25.97 -11.88
CA SER A 605 9.48 -24.62 -12.46
C SER A 605 10.57 -23.63 -12.03
N HIS A 606 11.13 -23.80 -10.84
CA HIS A 606 12.09 -22.85 -10.25
C HIS A 606 13.44 -23.49 -9.90
N GLY A 607 13.69 -24.73 -10.34
CA GLY A 607 14.93 -25.46 -10.05
C GLY A 607 14.86 -26.29 -8.77
N ARG A 608 15.99 -26.91 -8.42
CA ARG A 608 16.17 -27.70 -7.19
C ARG A 608 17.47 -27.34 -6.47
N ASP A 609 17.47 -27.45 -5.15
CA ASP A 609 18.69 -27.29 -4.34
C ASP A 609 19.66 -28.47 -4.51
N SER A 610 20.82 -28.39 -3.85
CA SER A 610 21.85 -29.43 -3.87
C SER A 610 21.46 -30.77 -3.27
N LYS A 611 20.33 -30.83 -2.58
CA LYS A 611 19.73 -32.05 -2.03
C LYS A 611 18.59 -32.57 -2.92
N GLY A 612 18.37 -31.97 -4.09
CA GLY A 612 17.32 -32.35 -5.02
C GLY A 612 15.92 -31.86 -4.63
N ARG A 613 15.78 -31.00 -3.61
CA ARG A 613 14.48 -30.46 -3.18
C ARG A 613 14.06 -29.32 -4.08
N ARG A 614 12.78 -29.26 -4.44
CA ARG A 614 12.22 -28.20 -5.28
C ARG A 614 12.39 -26.84 -4.62
N LEU A 615 12.76 -25.84 -5.41
CA LEU A 615 12.72 -24.45 -4.98
C LEU A 615 11.29 -23.91 -5.12
N LEU A 616 10.81 -23.25 -4.08
CA LEU A 616 9.52 -22.58 -4.03
C LEU A 616 9.74 -21.06 -4.07
N PRO A 617 9.00 -20.33 -4.92
CA PRO A 617 9.02 -18.87 -4.89
C PRO A 617 8.29 -18.38 -3.63
N VAL A 618 8.96 -17.54 -2.86
CA VAL A 618 8.48 -16.94 -1.61
C VAL A 618 8.61 -15.44 -1.72
N LEU A 619 7.56 -14.71 -1.34
CA LEU A 619 7.61 -13.26 -1.26
C LEU A 619 8.34 -12.87 0.04
N LEU A 620 9.40 -12.09 -0.07
CA LEU A 620 10.13 -11.53 1.05
C LEU A 620 9.79 -10.05 1.15
N LYS A 621 9.45 -9.59 2.35
CA LYS A 621 9.09 -8.21 2.64
C LYS A 621 10.03 -7.64 3.70
N ASP A 622 10.88 -6.71 3.32
CA ASP A 622 11.72 -5.94 4.25
C ASP A 622 10.94 -4.73 4.75
N VAL A 623 10.43 -4.82 5.98
CA VAL A 623 9.74 -3.71 6.64
C VAL A 623 10.78 -2.81 7.31
N ALA A 624 10.52 -1.50 7.29
CA ALA A 624 11.39 -0.51 7.91
C ALA A 624 11.77 -0.90 9.34
N GLY A 625 13.00 -0.55 9.76
CA GLY A 625 13.46 -0.83 11.11
C GLY A 625 12.52 -0.23 12.14
N LEU A 626 11.92 -1.09 12.98
CA LEU A 626 11.12 -0.66 14.11
C LEU A 626 12.05 -0.01 15.14
N VAL A 627 11.56 1.04 15.81
CA VAL A 627 12.24 1.72 16.92
C VAL A 627 11.31 1.71 18.13
N PRO A 628 11.83 1.78 19.37
CA PRO A 628 10.98 1.76 20.55
C PRO A 628 9.89 2.83 20.53
N GLY A 629 8.65 2.42 20.82
CA GLY A 629 7.47 3.28 20.80
C GLY A 629 6.83 3.47 19.41
N ALA A 630 7.14 2.63 18.42
CA ALA A 630 6.57 2.71 17.08
C ALA A 630 5.03 2.55 17.09
N TYR A 631 4.49 1.75 18.01
CA TYR A 631 3.04 1.59 18.19
C TYR A 631 2.33 2.88 18.65
N GLN A 632 3.03 3.78 19.36
CA GLN A 632 2.50 5.04 19.87
C GLN A 632 2.48 6.15 18.80
N GLY A 633 2.77 5.81 17.54
CA GLY A 633 2.86 6.79 16.46
C GLY A 633 4.15 7.61 16.45
N ARG A 634 5.18 7.23 17.22
CA ARG A 634 6.54 7.76 17.03
C ARG A 634 7.05 7.32 15.64
N GLY A 635 7.14 8.27 14.71
CA GLY A 635 7.44 8.00 13.30
C GLY A 635 6.25 7.43 12.53
N ARG A 636 6.49 6.68 11.43
CA ARG A 636 5.42 6.05 10.60
C ARG A 636 4.98 4.66 11.10
N GLY A 637 5.15 4.35 12.39
CA GLY A 637 5.05 3.02 13.00
C GLY A 637 3.76 2.23 12.70
N ASN A 638 2.58 2.84 12.87
CA ASN A 638 1.30 2.17 12.60
C ASN A 638 1.11 1.78 11.12
N LYS A 639 1.68 2.55 10.18
CA LYS A 639 1.67 2.21 8.75
C LYS A 639 2.57 0.99 8.47
N PHE A 640 3.72 0.89 9.14
CA PHE A 640 4.66 -0.23 9.00
C PHE A 640 4.17 -1.54 9.61
N LEU A 641 3.45 -1.49 10.75
CA LEU A 641 2.92 -2.70 11.36
C LEU A 641 1.74 -3.28 10.56
N ASN A 642 0.95 -2.41 9.91
CA ASN A 642 -0.04 -2.83 8.92
C ASN A 642 0.61 -3.57 7.74
N ASP A 643 1.83 -3.20 7.35
CA ASP A 643 2.60 -3.90 6.32
C ASP A 643 3.04 -5.32 6.73
N LEU A 644 2.94 -5.72 7.99
CA LEU A 644 3.22 -7.10 8.42
C LEU A 644 1.97 -7.99 8.37
N THR A 645 0.77 -7.43 8.20
CA THR A 645 -0.50 -8.17 8.31
C THR A 645 -0.69 -9.28 7.28
N ASP A 646 -0.02 -9.21 6.13
CA ASP A 646 -0.06 -10.22 5.07
C ASP A 646 1.08 -11.26 5.17
N ALA A 647 2.08 -11.04 6.03
CA ALA A 647 3.16 -11.99 6.27
C ALA A 647 2.63 -13.27 6.97
N VAL A 648 3.03 -14.45 6.48
CA VAL A 648 2.63 -15.76 7.02
C VAL A 648 3.49 -16.12 8.24
N VAL A 649 4.76 -15.74 8.19
CA VAL A 649 5.79 -15.96 9.21
C VAL A 649 6.72 -14.75 9.24
N LEU A 650 7.31 -14.46 10.40
CA LEU A 650 8.29 -13.38 10.54
C LEU A 650 9.70 -13.95 10.70
N VAL A 651 10.68 -13.26 10.12
CA VAL A 651 12.10 -13.43 10.42
C VAL A 651 12.57 -12.19 11.15
N HIS A 652 12.95 -12.36 12.41
CA HIS A 652 13.56 -11.30 13.18
C HIS A 652 15.07 -11.32 12.98
N VAL A 653 15.59 -10.31 12.28
CA VAL A 653 17.03 -10.10 12.13
C VAL A 653 17.55 -9.41 13.38
N VAL A 654 18.42 -10.12 14.10
CA VAL A 654 19.00 -9.71 15.38
C VAL A 654 20.48 -9.46 15.17
N ASP A 655 20.98 -8.37 15.75
CA ASP A 655 22.43 -8.14 15.82
C ASP A 655 23.04 -9.00 16.92
N ALA A 656 23.60 -10.16 16.55
CA ALA A 656 24.21 -11.07 17.53
C ALA A 656 25.50 -10.50 18.13
N SER A 657 26.12 -9.48 17.52
CA SER A 657 27.38 -8.91 18.01
C SER A 657 27.22 -8.10 19.28
N GLY A 658 26.00 -7.59 19.55
CA GLY A 658 25.73 -6.68 20.66
C GLY A 658 26.42 -5.32 20.55
N MET A 659 26.93 -4.96 19.36
CA MET A 659 27.70 -3.73 19.12
C MET A 659 26.85 -2.50 18.75
N ALA A 660 25.53 -2.63 18.79
CA ALA A 660 24.59 -1.56 18.48
C ALA A 660 23.60 -1.35 19.62
N ASP A 661 23.25 -0.09 19.88
CA ASP A 661 22.24 0.31 20.87
C ASP A 661 20.80 -0.07 20.44
N ALA A 662 19.80 0.38 21.20
CA ALA A 662 18.38 0.13 20.93
C ALA A 662 17.84 0.87 19.69
N GLU A 663 18.49 1.98 19.30
CA GLU A 663 18.14 2.78 18.13
C GLU A 663 18.86 2.30 16.85
N GLY A 664 19.86 1.44 17.00
CA GLY A 664 20.67 0.89 15.92
C GLY A 664 21.94 1.70 15.64
N ASN A 665 22.37 2.57 16.55
CA ASN A 665 23.65 3.27 16.46
C ASN A 665 24.78 2.38 16.97
N ALA A 666 25.99 2.55 16.42
CA ALA A 666 27.15 1.81 16.88
C ALA A 666 27.60 2.32 18.26
N LEU A 667 27.95 1.40 19.16
CA LEU A 667 28.45 1.74 20.49
C LEU A 667 29.85 2.35 20.43
N GLY A 668 30.12 3.31 21.32
CA GLY A 668 31.46 3.89 21.47
C GLY A 668 32.47 2.91 22.08
N GLU A 669 33.77 3.13 21.85
CA GLU A 669 34.84 2.30 22.42
C GLU A 669 34.77 2.23 23.96
N GLU A 670 34.43 3.34 24.62
CA GLU A 670 34.27 3.42 26.08
C GLU A 670 33.10 2.54 26.58
N GLU A 671 31.95 2.55 25.91
CA GLU A 671 30.78 1.73 26.27
C GLU A 671 31.02 0.23 26.03
N ILE A 672 31.83 -0.12 25.02
CA ILE A 672 32.26 -1.49 24.75
C ILE A 672 33.19 -1.98 25.87
N ILE A 673 34.09 -1.12 26.35
CA ILE A 673 35.01 -1.41 27.46
C ILE A 673 34.24 -1.56 28.77
N GLU A 674 33.28 -0.69 29.08
CA GLU A 674 32.44 -0.80 30.28
C GLU A 674 31.58 -2.08 30.27
N ALA A 675 30.98 -2.42 29.12
CA ALA A 675 30.21 -3.65 28.96
C ALA A 675 31.06 -4.93 29.11
N SER A 676 32.37 -4.85 28.84
CA SER A 676 33.29 -5.99 28.94
C SER A 676 34.04 -6.09 30.28
N GLN A 677 34.15 -5.00 31.05
CA GLN A 677 34.89 -4.96 32.32
C GLN A 677 34.02 -5.14 33.58
N ASN A 678 32.79 -4.63 33.62
CA ASN A 678 32.01 -4.61 34.88
C ASN A 678 31.22 -5.89 35.18
N GLY A 679 31.04 -6.81 34.21
CA GLY A 679 30.29 -8.05 34.46
C GLY A 679 28.87 -7.82 35.00
N ASP A 680 28.34 -6.60 34.89
CA ASP A 680 26.97 -6.27 35.25
C ASP A 680 26.07 -7.03 34.29
N ALA A 681 25.28 -7.96 34.84
CA ALA A 681 24.32 -8.76 34.10
C ALA A 681 23.29 -7.94 33.30
N LYS A 682 23.25 -6.61 33.49
CA LYS A 682 22.45 -5.64 32.72
C LYS A 682 23.09 -5.20 31.39
N ALA A 683 24.38 -5.46 31.15
CA ALA A 683 25.07 -5.07 29.91
C ALA A 683 25.40 -6.27 29.00
N THR A 684 25.36 -7.50 29.51
CA THR A 684 25.68 -8.74 28.77
C THR A 684 24.48 -9.43 28.07
N SER A 685 23.30 -8.80 28.00
CA SER A 685 22.07 -9.37 27.40
C SER A 685 21.43 -8.54 26.29
N ARG A 686 22.15 -7.61 25.65
CA ARG A 686 21.57 -6.70 24.65
C ARG A 686 20.83 -7.42 23.50
N PRO A 687 21.34 -8.54 22.94
CA PRO A 687 20.59 -9.29 21.92
C PRO A 687 19.34 -10.02 22.45
N LEU A 688 19.25 -10.37 23.73
CA LEU A 688 18.05 -10.97 24.34
C LEU A 688 16.98 -9.91 24.63
N GLU A 689 17.40 -8.69 24.97
CA GLU A 689 16.51 -7.54 25.14
C GLU A 689 15.88 -7.10 23.81
N ASP A 690 16.64 -7.13 22.71
CA ASP A 690 16.11 -6.89 21.36
C ASP A 690 14.92 -7.84 21.05
N LEU A 691 14.98 -9.09 21.50
CA LEU A 691 13.92 -10.10 21.29
C LEU A 691 12.65 -9.82 22.10
N SER A 692 12.79 -9.39 23.36
CA SER A 692 11.64 -9.07 24.19
C SER A 692 10.96 -7.79 23.71
N TRP A 693 11.77 -6.81 23.27
CA TRP A 693 11.30 -5.53 22.78
C TRP A 693 10.43 -5.66 21.52
N ILE A 694 10.87 -6.36 20.48
CA ILE A 694 10.08 -6.48 19.23
C ILE A 694 8.72 -7.13 19.50
N ARG A 695 8.69 -8.08 20.43
CA ARG A 695 7.47 -8.82 20.78
C ARG A 695 6.49 -7.90 21.51
N ASN A 696 6.99 -7.09 22.43
CA ASN A 696 6.20 -6.10 23.15
C ASN A 696 5.63 -5.06 22.18
N GLU A 697 6.42 -4.53 21.23
CA GLU A 697 5.91 -3.59 20.21
C GLU A 697 4.72 -4.16 19.41
N LEU A 698 4.79 -5.43 19.01
CA LEU A 698 3.70 -6.10 18.31
C LEU A 698 2.45 -6.27 19.20
N ILE A 699 2.64 -6.59 20.48
CA ILE A 699 1.55 -6.73 21.46
C ILE A 699 0.87 -5.39 21.67
N GLU A 700 1.64 -4.35 21.98
CA GLU A 700 1.14 -3.01 22.24
C GLU A 700 0.37 -2.46 21.04
N TRP A 701 0.85 -2.68 19.81
CA TRP A 701 0.13 -2.25 18.62
C TRP A 701 -1.28 -2.86 18.50
N VAL A 702 -1.41 -4.17 18.67
CA VAL A 702 -2.72 -4.82 18.60
C VAL A 702 -3.59 -4.47 19.81
N PHE A 703 -2.97 -4.33 20.98
CA PHE A 703 -3.64 -3.90 22.21
C PHE A 703 -4.22 -2.49 22.05
N THR A 704 -3.43 -1.50 21.62
CA THR A 704 -3.89 -0.12 21.39
C THR A 704 -5.06 -0.08 20.39
N ASN A 705 -4.97 -0.82 19.28
CA ASN A 705 -6.06 -0.93 18.30
C ASN A 705 -7.35 -1.51 18.90
N LEU A 706 -7.23 -2.44 19.84
CA LEU A 706 -8.36 -3.06 20.54
C LEU A 706 -8.94 -2.09 21.58
N MET A 707 -8.08 -1.42 22.35
CA MET A 707 -8.47 -0.48 23.40
C MET A 707 -9.25 0.71 22.86
N HIS A 708 -8.88 1.23 21.68
CA HIS A 708 -9.64 2.29 21.00
C HIS A 708 -11.10 1.93 20.70
N LYS A 709 -11.48 0.64 20.73
CA LYS A 709 -12.86 0.17 20.48
C LYS A 709 -13.40 -0.68 21.61
N TRP A 710 -12.79 -0.61 22.80
CA TRP A 710 -13.07 -1.54 23.90
C TRP A 710 -14.50 -1.42 24.43
N ASP A 711 -15.04 -0.21 24.55
CA ASP A 711 -16.44 -0.01 25.00
C ASP A 711 -17.44 -0.69 24.05
N THR A 712 -17.19 -0.60 22.75
CA THR A 712 -17.99 -1.31 21.74
C THR A 712 -17.82 -2.82 21.84
N VAL A 713 -16.63 -3.30 22.23
CA VAL A 713 -16.35 -4.72 22.45
C VAL A 713 -17.10 -5.25 23.68
N ILE A 714 -17.12 -4.51 24.80
CA ILE A 714 -17.91 -4.87 25.99
C ILE A 714 -19.39 -4.94 25.60
N ARG A 715 -19.91 -3.91 24.92
CA ARG A 715 -21.34 -3.82 24.57
C ARG A 715 -21.81 -4.91 23.60
N ARG A 716 -21.00 -5.24 22.58
CA ARG A 716 -21.34 -6.25 21.55
C ARG A 716 -20.80 -7.66 21.86
N GLY A 717 -20.06 -7.80 22.96
CA GLY A 717 -19.52 -9.06 23.49
C GLY A 717 -18.55 -9.80 22.57
N ARG A 718 -18.48 -11.12 22.76
CA ARG A 718 -17.57 -12.06 22.09
C ARG A 718 -17.50 -11.92 20.56
N SER A 719 -18.63 -11.62 19.91
CA SER A 719 -18.70 -11.49 18.45
C SER A 719 -17.85 -10.33 17.93
N LYS A 720 -17.88 -9.18 18.63
CA LYS A 720 -17.11 -7.99 18.26
C LYS A 720 -15.64 -8.19 18.58
N LEU A 721 -15.31 -8.77 19.74
CA LEU A 721 -13.93 -9.13 20.09
C LEU A 721 -13.29 -10.01 19.01
N SER A 722 -13.98 -11.08 18.59
CA SER A 722 -13.50 -11.94 17.50
C SER A 722 -13.32 -11.17 16.18
N GLY A 723 -14.26 -10.28 15.86
CA GLY A 723 -14.19 -9.42 14.68
C GLY A 723 -12.97 -8.49 14.64
N MET A 724 -12.48 -8.03 15.80
CA MET A 724 -11.29 -7.15 15.89
C MET A 724 -10.02 -7.82 15.36
N PHE A 725 -9.91 -9.14 15.43
CA PHE A 725 -8.74 -9.88 14.96
C PHE A 725 -8.79 -10.25 13.46
N SER A 726 -9.93 -10.04 12.79
CA SER A 726 -10.10 -10.38 11.37
C SER A 726 -9.20 -9.56 10.44
N GLY A 727 -8.87 -8.32 10.82
CA GLY A 727 -8.00 -7.42 10.05
C GLY A 727 -6.54 -7.90 9.92
N TYR A 728 -6.11 -8.86 10.74
CA TYR A 728 -4.74 -9.38 10.73
C TYR A 728 -4.59 -10.65 9.88
N GLY A 729 -5.48 -10.91 8.92
CA GLY A 729 -5.32 -11.99 7.93
C GLY A 729 -5.61 -13.41 8.44
N GLN A 730 -6.31 -13.54 9.58
CA GLN A 730 -6.74 -14.83 10.16
C GLN A 730 -8.21 -15.12 9.94
N THR A 731 -8.55 -16.41 9.98
CA THR A 731 -9.93 -16.86 9.84
C THR A 731 -10.63 -16.77 11.19
N SER A 732 -11.96 -16.60 11.15
CA SER A 732 -12.78 -16.60 12.37
C SER A 732 -12.61 -17.89 13.21
N ALA A 733 -12.32 -19.03 12.56
CA ALA A 733 -12.02 -20.29 13.24
C ALA A 733 -10.75 -20.21 14.11
N VAL A 734 -9.64 -19.69 13.57
CA VAL A 734 -8.38 -19.53 14.33
C VAL A 734 -8.58 -18.60 15.52
N VAL A 735 -9.24 -17.45 15.29
CA VAL A 735 -9.52 -16.49 16.36
C VAL A 735 -10.37 -17.14 17.46
N THR A 736 -11.39 -17.91 17.05
CA THR A 736 -12.26 -18.63 18.00
C THR A 736 -11.49 -19.65 18.82
N ASP A 737 -10.58 -20.42 18.21
CA ASP A 737 -9.78 -21.41 18.91
C ASP A 737 -8.82 -20.76 19.92
N VAL A 738 -8.20 -19.63 19.56
CA VAL A 738 -7.37 -18.86 20.48
C VAL A 738 -8.20 -18.35 21.67
N LEU A 739 -9.35 -17.73 21.39
CA LEU A 739 -10.22 -17.22 22.45
C LEU A 739 -10.71 -18.33 23.38
N ASN A 740 -11.10 -19.48 22.83
CA ASN A 740 -11.49 -20.66 23.63
C ASN A 740 -10.34 -21.19 24.49
N ALA A 741 -9.11 -21.18 23.97
CA ALA A 741 -7.94 -21.63 24.72
C ALA A 741 -7.62 -20.67 25.88
N VAL A 742 -7.77 -19.36 25.67
CA VAL A 742 -7.63 -18.35 26.73
C VAL A 742 -8.72 -18.50 27.77
N GLU A 743 -9.99 -18.65 27.36
CA GLU A 743 -11.12 -18.88 28.28
C GLU A 743 -10.88 -20.10 29.17
N LYS A 744 -10.46 -21.22 28.58
CA LYS A 744 -10.12 -22.45 29.32
C LYS A 744 -8.89 -22.29 30.24
N HIS A 745 -7.97 -21.38 29.90
CA HIS A 745 -6.84 -21.09 30.76
C HIS A 745 -7.32 -20.28 31.99
N MET A 746 -8.10 -19.21 31.77
CA MET A 746 -8.64 -18.36 32.83
C MET A 746 -9.57 -19.13 33.78
N GLU A 747 -10.38 -20.06 33.26
CA GLU A 747 -11.20 -20.96 34.08
C GLU A 747 -10.34 -21.76 35.08
N ARG A 748 -9.15 -22.21 34.66
CA ARG A 748 -8.27 -23.03 35.50
C ARG A 748 -7.40 -22.24 36.47
N THR A 749 -6.91 -21.07 36.04
CA THR A 749 -5.93 -20.29 36.81
C THR A 749 -6.56 -19.21 37.66
N GLN A 750 -7.71 -18.68 37.26
CA GLN A 750 -8.39 -17.56 37.91
C GLN A 750 -9.82 -17.90 38.37
N ASP A 751 -10.27 -19.15 38.22
CA ASP A 751 -11.63 -19.60 38.54
C ASP A 751 -12.73 -18.77 37.84
N MET A 752 -12.39 -18.23 36.66
CA MET A 752 -13.26 -17.39 35.84
C MET A 752 -13.95 -18.24 34.77
N ASP A 753 -15.04 -18.91 35.12
CA ASP A 753 -15.89 -19.61 34.15
C ASP A 753 -16.56 -18.59 33.20
N ARG A 754 -16.65 -18.96 31.92
CA ARG A 754 -17.17 -18.14 30.82
C ARG A 754 -16.58 -16.74 30.78
N ALA A 755 -15.26 -16.63 30.92
CA ALA A 755 -14.54 -15.37 30.95
C ALA A 755 -14.87 -14.45 29.74
N LEU A 756 -15.16 -15.01 28.56
CA LEU A 756 -15.50 -14.23 27.37
C LEU A 756 -16.90 -13.62 27.39
N ASP A 757 -17.78 -14.10 28.27
CA ASP A 757 -19.11 -13.51 28.51
C ASP A 757 -19.06 -12.38 29.54
N ARG A 758 -17.94 -12.26 30.29
CA ARG A 758 -17.72 -11.32 31.40
C ARG A 758 -16.61 -10.31 31.07
N LEU A 759 -16.58 -9.79 29.84
CA LEU A 759 -15.53 -8.86 29.38
C LEU A 759 -15.45 -7.55 30.19
N ASN A 760 -16.54 -7.16 30.85
CA ASN A 760 -16.63 -6.00 31.73
C ASN A 760 -15.81 -6.16 33.03
N GLU A 761 -15.45 -7.38 33.41
CA GLU A 761 -14.68 -7.66 34.62
C GLU A 761 -13.17 -7.74 34.38
N TRP A 762 -12.75 -7.68 33.11
CA TRP A 762 -11.36 -7.82 32.72
C TRP A 762 -10.51 -6.63 33.19
N ASP A 763 -9.23 -6.87 33.36
CA ASP A 763 -8.21 -5.82 33.49
C ASP A 763 -7.41 -5.65 32.18
N THR A 764 -6.54 -4.65 32.11
CA THR A 764 -5.63 -4.48 30.95
C THR A 764 -4.74 -5.70 30.72
N GLY A 765 -4.35 -6.40 31.79
CA GLY A 765 -3.57 -7.63 31.70
C GLY A 765 -4.30 -8.74 30.95
N ASP A 766 -5.59 -8.96 31.18
CA ASP A 766 -6.37 -10.00 30.51
C ASP A 766 -6.48 -9.76 29.01
N VAL A 767 -6.61 -8.50 28.61
CA VAL A 767 -6.57 -8.09 27.19
C VAL A 767 -5.19 -8.39 26.58
N HIS A 768 -4.11 -8.05 27.29
CA HIS A 768 -2.75 -8.40 26.88
C HIS A 768 -2.54 -9.91 26.72
N ARG A 769 -3.12 -10.74 27.60
CA ARG A 769 -3.07 -12.21 27.48
C ARG A 769 -3.66 -12.66 26.14
N VAL A 770 -4.86 -12.18 25.79
CA VAL A 770 -5.52 -12.52 24.52
C VAL A 770 -4.68 -12.08 23.32
N VAL A 771 -4.17 -10.84 23.36
CA VAL A 771 -3.35 -10.30 22.27
C VAL A 771 -2.05 -11.08 22.12
N SER A 772 -1.37 -11.39 23.22
CA SER A 772 -0.15 -12.20 23.22
C SER A 772 -0.42 -13.59 22.64
N ALA A 773 -1.49 -14.28 23.09
CA ALA A 773 -1.87 -15.59 22.56
C ALA A 773 -2.20 -15.56 21.06
N PHE A 774 -2.96 -14.55 20.63
CA PHE A 774 -3.29 -14.37 19.22
C PHE A 774 -2.03 -14.16 18.37
N LEU A 775 -1.15 -13.26 18.78
CA LEU A 775 0.09 -12.96 18.06
C LEU A 775 1.04 -14.16 18.01
N GLY A 776 1.12 -14.96 19.08
CA GLY A 776 1.94 -16.17 19.11
C GLY A 776 1.50 -17.20 18.07
N VAL A 777 0.19 -17.39 17.90
CA VAL A 777 -0.36 -18.27 16.86
C VAL A 777 -0.30 -17.63 15.47
N ARG A 778 -0.42 -16.30 15.40
CA ARG A 778 -0.48 -15.55 14.15
C ARG A 778 0.88 -15.41 13.48
N PHE A 779 1.88 -14.96 14.23
CA PHE A 779 3.20 -14.57 13.75
C PHE A 779 4.26 -15.39 14.47
N PRO A 780 4.40 -16.69 14.16
CA PRO A 780 5.57 -17.42 14.61
C PRO A 780 6.83 -16.77 14.03
N MET A 781 7.91 -16.77 14.81
CA MET A 781 9.14 -16.06 14.48
C MET A 781 10.34 -17.00 14.38
N ALA A 782 11.15 -16.81 13.34
CA ALA A 782 12.50 -17.35 13.24
C ALA A 782 13.51 -16.22 13.49
N LEU A 783 14.61 -16.51 14.18
CA LEU A 783 15.68 -15.54 14.43
C LEU A 783 16.80 -15.72 13.40
N ALA A 784 17.11 -14.63 12.73
CA ALA A 784 18.33 -14.45 11.95
C ALA A 784 19.38 -13.80 12.87
N LEU A 785 20.22 -14.62 13.50
CA LEU A 785 21.27 -14.17 14.41
C LEU A 785 22.47 -13.70 13.57
N ASN A 786 22.37 -12.46 13.09
CA ASN A 786 23.25 -11.88 12.10
C ASN A 786 24.55 -11.34 12.73
N LYS A 787 25.56 -11.09 11.88
CA LYS A 787 26.93 -10.69 12.28
C LYS A 787 27.67 -11.77 13.07
N TYR A 788 27.39 -13.04 12.79
CA TYR A 788 28.06 -14.18 13.45
C TYR A 788 29.57 -14.26 13.18
N ASP A 789 30.04 -13.55 12.14
CA ASP A 789 31.46 -13.38 11.82
C ASP A 789 32.25 -12.57 12.86
N LEU A 790 31.57 -11.85 13.75
CA LEU A 790 32.21 -11.07 14.81
C LEU A 790 32.47 -11.93 16.06
N GLU A 791 33.62 -11.70 16.71
CA GLU A 791 34.09 -12.52 17.84
C GLU A 791 33.14 -12.46 19.06
N SER A 792 32.48 -11.33 19.29
CA SER A 792 31.50 -11.16 20.37
C SER A 792 30.23 -12.00 20.19
N SER A 793 29.87 -12.35 18.95
CA SER A 793 28.60 -13.00 18.61
C SER A 793 28.48 -14.42 19.16
N GLY A 794 29.59 -15.15 19.30
CA GLY A 794 29.59 -16.56 19.69
C GLY A 794 28.97 -16.85 21.05
N LYS A 795 29.12 -15.93 22.02
CA LYS A 795 28.53 -16.06 23.37
C LYS A 795 27.02 -15.81 23.34
N HIS A 796 26.59 -14.73 22.66
CA HIS A 796 25.18 -14.35 22.56
C HIS A 796 24.36 -15.38 21.79
N VAL A 797 24.89 -15.91 20.68
CA VAL A 797 24.21 -16.96 19.91
C VAL A 797 23.94 -18.20 20.76
N LYS A 798 24.93 -18.67 21.54
CA LYS A 798 24.75 -19.83 22.43
C LYS A 798 23.71 -19.56 23.52
N ALA A 799 23.72 -18.36 24.11
CA ALA A 799 22.74 -17.96 25.11
C ALA A 799 21.31 -17.95 24.53
N ILE A 800 21.12 -17.33 23.36
CA ILE A 800 19.82 -17.28 22.67
C ILE A 800 19.36 -18.69 22.31
N GLN A 801 20.20 -19.50 21.67
CA GLN A 801 19.84 -20.86 21.25
C GLN A 801 19.47 -21.77 22.43
N SER A 802 20.11 -21.59 23.59
CA SER A 802 19.79 -22.36 24.80
C SER A 802 18.49 -21.90 25.48
N ALA A 803 18.04 -20.67 25.19
CA ALA A 803 16.81 -20.10 25.74
C ALA A 803 15.58 -20.33 24.86
N LEU A 804 15.72 -20.86 23.63
CA LEU A 804 14.60 -21.12 22.73
C LEU A 804 13.71 -22.28 23.23
N PRO A 805 12.37 -22.22 23.06
CA PRO A 805 11.62 -21.10 22.49
C PRO A 805 11.57 -19.88 23.44
N LEU A 806 11.72 -18.68 22.89
CA LEU A 806 11.77 -17.44 23.67
C LEU A 806 11.01 -16.32 22.95
N HIS A 807 10.10 -15.63 23.65
CA HIS A 807 9.32 -14.50 23.10
C HIS A 807 8.62 -14.79 21.76
N GLY A 808 8.16 -16.02 21.53
CA GLY A 808 7.51 -16.44 20.28
C GLY A 808 8.48 -16.82 19.14
N ALA A 809 9.78 -16.71 19.39
CA ALA A 809 10.80 -17.26 18.52
C ALA A 809 11.07 -18.74 18.84
N HIS A 810 11.05 -19.58 17.81
CA HIS A 810 11.15 -21.04 17.97
C HIS A 810 12.46 -21.61 17.44
N VAL A 811 13.16 -20.85 16.60
CA VAL A 811 14.40 -21.27 15.93
C VAL A 811 15.33 -20.08 15.78
N GLY A 812 16.63 -20.29 15.99
CA GLY A 812 17.65 -19.27 15.84
C GLY A 812 18.82 -19.77 14.99
N VAL A 813 19.01 -19.11 13.85
CA VAL A 813 20.02 -19.47 12.86
C VAL A 813 21.15 -18.45 12.89
N PRO A 814 22.38 -18.84 13.28
CA PRO A 814 23.55 -17.98 13.16
C PRO A 814 23.91 -17.78 11.69
N LEU A 815 24.11 -16.52 11.30
CA LEU A 815 24.44 -16.18 9.92
C LEU A 815 25.25 -14.88 9.82
N SER A 816 25.85 -14.67 8.65
CA SER A 816 26.52 -13.42 8.30
C SER A 816 25.99 -12.94 6.96
N ALA A 817 24.93 -12.13 6.98
CA ALA A 817 24.25 -11.68 5.77
C ALA A 817 25.21 -10.97 4.81
N ARG A 818 26.22 -10.25 5.33
CA ARG A 818 27.26 -9.56 4.53
C ARG A 818 28.21 -10.53 3.83
N SER A 819 28.69 -11.56 4.53
CA SER A 819 29.57 -12.59 3.95
C SER A 819 28.83 -13.35 2.84
N GLU A 820 27.57 -13.69 3.09
CA GLU A 820 26.71 -14.36 2.12
C GLU A 820 26.38 -13.47 0.92
N MET A 821 26.10 -12.19 1.13
CA MET A 821 25.92 -11.22 0.05
C MET A 821 27.14 -11.15 -0.86
N THR A 822 28.34 -11.13 -0.25
CA THR A 822 29.60 -11.06 -1.00
C THR A 822 29.78 -12.31 -1.85
N PHE A 823 29.51 -13.49 -1.27
CA PHE A 823 29.50 -14.75 -2.01
C PHE A 823 28.52 -14.72 -3.20
N VAL A 824 27.27 -14.27 -2.99
CA VAL A 824 26.26 -14.16 -4.05
C VAL A 824 26.71 -13.17 -5.13
N ARG A 825 27.25 -12.02 -4.74
CA ARG A 825 27.76 -11.00 -5.68
C ARG A 825 28.84 -11.57 -6.58
N ASP A 826 29.86 -12.19 -6.00
CA ASP A 826 31.02 -12.68 -6.74
C ASP A 826 30.61 -13.73 -7.79
N HIS A 827 29.66 -14.60 -7.44
CA HIS A 827 29.18 -15.64 -8.36
C HIS A 827 28.28 -15.09 -9.48
N ILE A 828 27.48 -14.05 -9.19
CA ILE A 828 26.67 -13.37 -10.23
C ILE A 828 27.58 -12.59 -11.20
N VAL A 829 28.57 -11.85 -10.70
CA VAL A 829 29.51 -11.06 -11.54
C VAL A 829 30.37 -11.97 -12.41
N ASN A 830 30.96 -13.02 -11.83
CA ASN A 830 31.84 -13.94 -12.57
C ASN A 830 31.10 -14.64 -13.71
N HIS A 831 29.81 -14.94 -13.53
CA HIS A 831 28.96 -15.48 -14.59
C HIS A 831 28.73 -14.47 -15.72
N GLN A 832 28.46 -13.20 -15.39
CA GLN A 832 28.27 -12.15 -16.40
C GLN A 832 29.53 -11.87 -17.22
N GLN A 833 30.72 -12.04 -16.65
CA GLN A 833 32.00 -11.76 -17.30
C GLN A 833 32.64 -12.95 -18.03
N GLN A 834 31.98 -14.13 -18.09
CA GLN A 834 32.50 -15.36 -18.70
C GLN A 834 33.92 -15.75 -18.22
N GLN A 835 34.30 -15.39 -16.99
CA GLN A 835 35.61 -15.75 -16.44
C GLN A 835 35.59 -17.22 -15.97
N PRO A 836 36.71 -17.97 -16.11
CA PRO A 836 36.78 -19.35 -15.62
C PRO A 836 36.51 -19.39 -14.12
N GLN A 837 35.49 -20.17 -13.74
CA GLN A 837 35.15 -20.39 -12.33
C GLN A 837 36.36 -20.95 -11.59
N SER A 838 37.01 -20.13 -10.75
CA SER A 838 37.90 -20.68 -9.74
C SER A 838 37.06 -21.51 -8.79
N LYS A 839 37.37 -22.79 -8.62
CA LYS A 839 36.79 -23.60 -7.54
C LYS A 839 37.06 -22.87 -6.22
N THR A 840 36.08 -22.18 -5.67
CA THR A 840 36.17 -21.69 -4.31
C THR A 840 36.16 -22.91 -3.39
N GLU A 841 37.30 -23.25 -2.82
CA GLU A 841 37.40 -24.26 -1.77
C GLU A 841 36.68 -23.75 -0.52
N GLY A 842 35.45 -24.21 -0.32
CA GLY A 842 34.65 -23.88 0.87
C GLY A 842 33.18 -24.21 0.67
N ASN A 843 32.51 -24.67 1.72
CA ASN A 843 31.04 -24.76 1.71
C ASN A 843 30.48 -23.33 1.60
N PRO A 844 29.51 -23.05 0.71
CA PRO A 844 28.89 -21.74 0.62
C PRO A 844 28.23 -21.39 1.97
N PRO A 845 28.39 -20.15 2.46
CA PRO A 845 27.65 -19.70 3.63
C PRO A 845 26.17 -19.56 3.22
N LEU A 846 25.32 -20.44 3.73
CA LEU A 846 23.89 -20.53 3.38
C LEU A 846 22.99 -20.23 4.59
N GLY A 847 23.46 -19.44 5.56
CA GLY A 847 22.74 -19.14 6.79
C GLY A 847 21.45 -18.35 6.56
N THR A 848 21.45 -17.39 5.62
CA THR A 848 20.24 -16.66 5.18
C THR A 848 19.18 -17.65 4.69
N TRP A 849 19.60 -18.59 3.85
CA TRP A 849 18.73 -19.60 3.27
C TRP A 849 18.23 -20.62 4.30
N GLN A 850 19.10 -21.05 5.21
CA GLN A 850 18.73 -21.90 6.34
C GLN A 850 17.71 -21.21 7.25
N CYS A 851 17.85 -19.90 7.47
CA CYS A 851 16.89 -19.10 8.24
C CYS A 851 15.53 -19.02 7.52
N LEU A 852 15.51 -18.75 6.21
CA LEU A 852 14.27 -18.76 5.41
C LEU A 852 13.60 -20.14 5.41
N GLN A 853 14.38 -21.20 5.29
CA GLN A 853 13.87 -22.57 5.37
C GLN A 853 13.29 -22.87 6.75
N ALA A 854 13.99 -22.48 7.82
CA ALA A 854 13.53 -22.64 9.19
C ALA A 854 12.23 -21.85 9.44
N ALA A 855 12.13 -20.63 8.93
CA ALA A 855 10.91 -19.83 8.97
C ALA A 855 9.75 -20.53 8.24
N MET A 856 10.00 -21.07 7.04
CA MET A 856 8.99 -21.81 6.29
C MET A 856 8.51 -23.07 7.04
N SER A 857 9.39 -23.76 7.76
CA SER A 857 9.04 -24.91 8.59
C SER A 857 8.15 -24.56 9.78
N LEU A 858 8.17 -23.32 10.28
CA LEU A 858 7.22 -22.87 11.32
C LEU A 858 5.78 -22.81 10.78
N ARG A 859 5.61 -22.59 9.47
CA ARG A 859 4.32 -22.50 8.80
C ARG A 859 4.40 -23.13 7.42
N GLU A 860 4.40 -24.45 7.36
CA GLU A 860 4.56 -25.15 6.08
C GLU A 860 3.40 -24.81 5.12
N PRO A 861 3.68 -24.43 3.86
CA PRO A 861 2.64 -24.28 2.85
C PRO A 861 2.07 -25.64 2.43
N VAL A 862 0.86 -25.61 1.87
CA VAL A 862 0.31 -26.77 1.17
C VAL A 862 0.74 -26.71 -0.28
N LEU A 863 1.50 -27.72 -0.72
CA LEU A 863 1.95 -27.82 -2.11
C LEU A 863 0.96 -28.66 -2.91
N VAL A 864 0.55 -28.14 -4.06
CA VAL A 864 -0.41 -28.79 -4.96
C VAL A 864 0.21 -28.95 -6.34
N PHE A 865 0.09 -30.14 -6.90
CA PHE A 865 0.65 -30.52 -8.19
C PHE A 865 -0.48 -30.78 -9.19
N PRO A 866 -0.93 -29.74 -9.93
CA PRO A 866 -2.00 -29.88 -10.89
C PRO A 866 -1.54 -30.63 -12.15
N VAL A 867 -2.29 -31.67 -12.52
CA VAL A 867 -1.99 -32.52 -13.69
C VAL A 867 -3.16 -32.56 -14.67
N SER A 868 -2.86 -32.75 -15.95
CA SER A 868 -3.85 -33.03 -17.00
C SER A 868 -4.32 -34.49 -16.94
N ASP A 869 -3.43 -35.41 -16.56
CA ASP A 869 -3.67 -36.85 -16.50
C ASP A 869 -2.99 -37.48 -15.27
N MET A 870 -3.74 -38.32 -14.54
CA MET A 870 -3.25 -39.01 -13.34
C MET A 870 -2.40 -40.24 -13.66
N SER A 871 -2.50 -40.77 -14.88
CA SER A 871 -1.73 -41.96 -15.31
C SER A 871 -0.32 -41.60 -15.77
N THR A 872 -0.19 -40.48 -16.48
CA THR A 872 1.09 -39.97 -16.98
C THR A 872 1.69 -38.90 -16.08
N TYR A 873 0.91 -38.34 -15.14
CA TYR A 873 1.29 -37.18 -14.31
C TYR A 873 1.73 -35.96 -15.12
N GLU A 874 1.18 -35.83 -16.34
CA GLU A 874 1.51 -34.74 -17.25
C GLU A 874 1.08 -33.39 -16.66
N PRO A 875 1.96 -32.37 -16.68
CA PRO A 875 1.63 -31.05 -16.16
C PRO A 875 0.48 -30.41 -16.94
N LEU A 876 -0.29 -29.55 -16.26
CA LEU A 876 -1.38 -28.83 -16.88
C LEU A 876 -0.84 -27.85 -17.94
N ALA A 877 -1.02 -28.14 -19.24
CA ALA A 877 -0.39 -27.35 -20.32
C ALA A 877 -0.71 -25.84 -20.27
N GLY A 878 -1.86 -25.46 -19.73
CA GLY A 878 -2.24 -24.06 -19.49
C GLY A 878 -1.30 -23.29 -18.55
N LEU A 879 -0.51 -23.99 -17.72
CA LEU A 879 0.47 -23.38 -16.83
C LEU A 879 1.79 -23.04 -17.53
N THR A 880 2.08 -23.61 -18.71
CA THR A 880 3.34 -23.34 -19.42
C THR A 880 3.48 -21.86 -19.80
N LYS A 881 2.39 -21.21 -20.23
CA LYS A 881 2.39 -19.77 -20.53
C LYS A 881 2.67 -18.93 -19.29
N HIS A 882 2.14 -19.36 -18.14
CA HIS A 882 2.42 -18.70 -16.86
C HIS A 882 3.90 -18.92 -16.48
N ALA A 883 4.39 -20.16 -16.51
CA ALA A 883 5.75 -20.54 -16.13
C ALA A 883 6.88 -19.97 -17.01
N VAL A 884 6.58 -19.23 -18.09
CA VAL A 884 7.56 -18.52 -18.92
C VAL A 884 7.48 -16.99 -18.72
N GLY A 885 6.34 -16.48 -18.27
CA GLY A 885 6.11 -15.06 -17.99
C GLY A 885 5.95 -14.74 -16.50
N ASP A 886 6.26 -15.69 -15.63
CA ASP A 886 6.09 -15.57 -14.19
C ASP A 886 7.23 -14.71 -13.62
N PRO A 887 6.93 -13.57 -12.95
CA PRO A 887 7.95 -12.68 -12.39
C PRO A 887 8.73 -13.30 -11.22
N SER A 888 8.33 -14.48 -10.73
CA SER A 888 9.02 -15.24 -9.70
C SER A 888 10.03 -16.25 -10.25
N LEU A 889 10.23 -16.34 -11.57
CA LEU A 889 11.22 -17.25 -12.16
C LEU A 889 12.66 -16.82 -11.84
N PRO A 890 13.59 -17.76 -11.59
CA PRO A 890 14.98 -17.41 -11.35
C PRO A 890 15.65 -16.81 -12.60
N SER A 891 16.47 -15.78 -12.42
CA SER A 891 17.25 -15.16 -13.49
C SER A 891 18.42 -16.04 -13.96
N ALA A 892 19.04 -15.70 -15.09
CA ALA A 892 20.23 -16.41 -15.59
C ALA A 892 21.36 -16.47 -14.53
N GLY A 893 21.65 -15.33 -13.88
CA GLY A 893 22.64 -15.26 -12.81
C GLY A 893 22.28 -16.13 -11.61
N MET A 894 20.99 -16.18 -11.24
CA MET A 894 20.52 -17.07 -10.18
C MET A 894 20.71 -18.54 -10.54
N ILE A 895 20.39 -18.92 -11.79
CA ILE A 895 20.55 -20.29 -12.23
C ILE A 895 22.02 -20.71 -12.17
N ALA A 896 22.95 -19.82 -12.51
CA ALA A 896 24.38 -20.07 -12.35
C ALA A 896 24.78 -20.26 -10.88
N CYS A 897 24.29 -19.40 -9.97
CA CYS A 897 24.52 -19.57 -8.52
C CYS A 897 23.95 -20.90 -8.01
N LEU A 898 22.76 -21.29 -8.48
CA LEU A 898 22.13 -22.55 -8.10
C LEU A 898 22.97 -23.75 -8.56
N GLN A 899 23.47 -23.72 -9.79
CA GLN A 899 24.37 -24.76 -10.30
C GLN A 899 25.70 -24.81 -9.54
N ALA A 900 26.28 -23.66 -9.22
CA ALA A 900 27.51 -23.58 -8.42
C ALA A 900 27.32 -24.15 -7.00
N ALA A 901 26.13 -23.97 -6.42
CA ALA A 901 25.75 -24.58 -5.15
C ALA A 901 25.46 -26.10 -5.24
N GLY A 902 25.49 -26.70 -6.45
CA GLY A 902 25.21 -28.11 -6.70
C GLY A 902 23.74 -28.44 -6.98
N GLY A 903 22.89 -27.43 -7.23
CA GLY A 903 21.48 -27.58 -7.58
C GLY A 903 21.22 -27.84 -9.06
N SER A 904 19.95 -28.06 -9.42
CA SER A 904 19.51 -28.30 -10.80
C SER A 904 18.71 -27.14 -11.37
N ILE A 905 18.89 -26.86 -12.65
CA ILE A 905 18.16 -25.81 -13.39
C ILE A 905 16.66 -26.11 -13.53
N PRO A 906 15.81 -25.09 -13.74
CA PRO A 906 14.40 -25.28 -14.11
C PRO A 906 14.20 -26.08 -15.40
N THR A 907 13.07 -26.78 -15.52
CA THR A 907 12.78 -27.66 -16.68
C THR A 907 12.61 -26.93 -18.01
N LEU A 908 12.13 -25.68 -18.01
CA LEU A 908 11.94 -24.88 -19.24
C LEU A 908 13.11 -23.94 -19.54
N TRP A 909 14.18 -24.01 -18.76
CA TRP A 909 15.35 -23.16 -18.95
C TRP A 909 16.21 -23.66 -20.10
N ASP A 910 16.43 -22.79 -21.09
CA ASP A 910 17.40 -23.01 -22.15
C ASP A 910 18.76 -22.46 -21.71
N ALA A 911 19.70 -23.35 -21.41
CA ALA A 911 21.03 -22.98 -20.94
C ALA A 911 21.90 -22.31 -22.03
N GLU A 912 21.65 -22.59 -23.31
CA GLU A 912 22.40 -21.99 -24.41
C GLU A 912 21.93 -20.55 -24.69
N GLN A 913 20.61 -20.33 -24.62
CA GLN A 913 20.01 -19.03 -24.90
C GLN A 913 19.84 -18.14 -23.67
N GLY A 914 19.97 -18.71 -22.46
CA GLY A 914 19.77 -17.97 -21.22
C GLY A 914 18.34 -17.45 -21.06
N ILE A 915 17.35 -18.17 -21.59
CA ILE A 915 15.93 -17.77 -21.56
C ILE A 915 15.03 -18.96 -21.24
N TYR A 916 13.81 -18.67 -20.78
CA TYR A 916 12.76 -19.67 -20.64
C TYR A 916 12.09 -19.95 -22.00
N ALA A 917 12.17 -21.19 -22.46
CA ALA A 917 11.58 -21.58 -23.74
C ALA A 917 10.08 -21.90 -23.60
N SER A 918 9.26 -21.25 -24.42
CA SER A 918 7.80 -21.51 -24.46
C SER A 918 7.42 -22.76 -25.26
N ASN A 919 8.29 -23.19 -26.18
CA ASN A 919 8.13 -24.37 -27.01
C ASN A 919 9.47 -25.10 -27.06
N ASN A 920 9.47 -26.39 -26.72
CA ASN A 920 10.61 -27.28 -26.93
C ASN A 920 10.96 -27.31 -28.42
N LYS A 921 11.93 -26.51 -28.84
CA LYS A 921 12.49 -26.56 -30.18
C LYS A 921 13.39 -27.80 -30.27
N GLY A 922 12.88 -28.85 -30.92
CA GLY A 922 13.70 -29.84 -31.61
C GLY A 922 14.52 -30.78 -30.74
N GLY A 923 13.88 -31.78 -30.12
CA GLY A 923 14.55 -32.96 -29.59
C GLY A 923 13.58 -33.90 -28.92
N LYS A 924 13.70 -35.22 -29.16
CA LYS A 924 12.98 -36.26 -28.40
C LYS A 924 13.53 -36.29 -26.96
N GLN A 925 13.14 -35.34 -26.11
CA GLN A 925 13.35 -35.45 -24.67
C GLN A 925 12.10 -36.05 -24.00
N GLN A 926 12.34 -36.85 -22.95
CA GLN A 926 11.35 -37.56 -22.17
C GLN A 926 10.30 -36.59 -21.60
N GLN A 927 9.04 -37.05 -21.57
CA GLN A 927 7.92 -36.30 -21.02
C GLN A 927 8.15 -36.03 -19.52
N GLN A 928 8.22 -34.75 -19.15
CA GLN A 928 8.50 -34.32 -17.78
C GLN A 928 7.20 -34.26 -16.97
N VAL A 929 7.16 -34.94 -15.83
CA VAL A 929 5.97 -35.01 -14.96
C VAL A 929 6.05 -34.04 -13.79
N LEU A 930 4.90 -33.66 -13.23
CA LEU A 930 4.79 -32.83 -12.03
C LEU A 930 5.67 -31.56 -12.06
N ARG A 931 5.82 -30.90 -13.21
CA ARG A 931 6.66 -29.69 -13.36
C ARG A 931 6.18 -28.53 -12.47
N ASP A 932 4.88 -28.29 -12.49
CA ASP A 932 4.25 -27.14 -11.87
C ASP A 932 3.84 -27.46 -10.43
N VAL A 933 4.11 -26.52 -9.53
CA VAL A 933 3.67 -26.56 -8.14
C VAL A 933 2.93 -25.26 -7.83
N VAL A 934 1.77 -25.39 -7.21
CA VAL A 934 0.98 -24.27 -6.70
C VAL A 934 1.09 -24.26 -5.19
N VAL A 935 1.60 -23.16 -4.65
CA VAL A 935 1.74 -22.96 -3.20
C VAL A 935 0.42 -22.42 -2.66
N MET A 936 -0.22 -23.18 -1.77
CA MET A 936 -1.54 -22.88 -1.21
C MET A 936 -1.44 -22.67 0.30
N LYS A 937 -2.34 -21.83 0.83
CA LYS A 937 -2.46 -21.60 2.27
C LYS A 937 -2.83 -22.92 2.95
N PRO A 938 -2.30 -23.23 4.15
CA PRO A 938 -2.79 -24.37 4.92
C PRO A 938 -4.31 -24.30 5.08
N GLY A 939 -4.94 -25.48 5.02
CA GLY A 939 -6.40 -25.66 5.04
C GLY A 939 -7.18 -25.21 3.80
N SER A 940 -6.49 -24.85 2.71
CA SER A 940 -7.11 -24.66 1.40
C SER A 940 -7.85 -25.92 0.94
N THR A 941 -8.99 -25.73 0.29
CA THR A 941 -9.83 -26.79 -0.27
C THR A 941 -9.53 -27.04 -1.76
N VAL A 942 -10.04 -28.13 -2.31
CA VAL A 942 -9.99 -28.39 -3.76
C VAL A 942 -10.67 -27.27 -4.56
N GLU A 943 -11.71 -26.63 -4.03
CA GLU A 943 -12.32 -25.45 -4.62
C GLU A 943 -11.34 -24.27 -4.71
N ASP A 944 -10.57 -24.01 -3.65
CA ASP A 944 -9.59 -22.92 -3.64
C ASP A 944 -8.51 -23.14 -4.71
N VAL A 945 -8.06 -24.39 -4.88
CA VAL A 945 -7.14 -24.76 -5.97
C VAL A 945 -7.76 -24.51 -7.34
N PHE A 946 -9.01 -24.94 -7.55
CA PHE A 946 -9.73 -24.69 -8.80
C PHE A 946 -9.83 -23.19 -9.11
N LEU A 947 -10.22 -22.38 -8.12
CA LEU A 947 -10.33 -20.92 -8.28
C LEU A 947 -8.98 -20.28 -8.58
N CYS A 948 -7.89 -20.75 -7.93
CA CYS A 948 -6.53 -20.32 -8.22
C CYS A 948 -6.16 -20.61 -9.69
N LEU A 949 -6.30 -21.86 -10.14
CA LEU A 949 -5.99 -22.27 -11.51
C LEU A 949 -6.85 -21.56 -12.57
N LYS A 950 -8.11 -21.24 -12.25
CA LYS A 950 -8.99 -20.45 -13.12
C LYS A 950 -8.52 -19.00 -13.28
N ARG A 951 -8.00 -18.38 -12.22
CA ARG A 951 -7.43 -17.01 -12.28
C ARG A 951 -6.13 -16.96 -13.06
N LEU A 952 -5.28 -17.98 -12.91
CA LEU A 952 -4.07 -18.13 -13.73
C LEU A 952 -4.38 -18.36 -15.22
N GLY A 953 -5.65 -18.54 -15.58
CA GLY A 953 -6.09 -18.84 -16.95
C GLY A 953 -5.77 -20.28 -17.38
N ALA A 954 -5.31 -21.12 -16.45
CA ALA A 954 -4.97 -22.50 -16.72
C ALA A 954 -6.23 -23.35 -16.95
N LEU A 955 -7.29 -23.09 -16.17
CA LEU A 955 -8.60 -23.75 -16.30
C LEU A 955 -9.70 -22.78 -16.72
N GLY A 956 -10.67 -23.26 -17.50
CA GLY A 956 -11.90 -22.55 -17.84
C GLY A 956 -13.15 -23.24 -17.28
N GLY A 957 -14.31 -22.59 -17.41
CA GLY A 957 -15.61 -23.19 -17.04
C GLY A 957 -15.86 -23.30 -15.54
N ASP A 958 -16.79 -24.19 -15.18
CA ASP A 958 -17.21 -24.46 -13.80
C ASP A 958 -16.69 -25.83 -13.34
N PHE A 959 -16.48 -25.97 -12.03
CA PHE A 959 -16.01 -27.21 -11.42
C PHE A 959 -17.02 -28.35 -11.63
N VAL A 960 -16.55 -29.52 -12.07
CA VAL A 960 -17.36 -30.73 -12.23
C VAL A 960 -16.98 -31.79 -11.20
N ARG A 961 -15.70 -32.20 -11.21
CA ARG A 961 -15.15 -33.20 -10.30
C ARG A 961 -13.63 -33.05 -10.18
N ALA A 962 -13.06 -33.60 -9.13
CA ALA A 962 -11.62 -33.72 -8.96
C ALA A 962 -11.22 -35.16 -8.66
N GLU A 963 -10.07 -35.56 -9.18
CA GLU A 963 -9.37 -36.79 -8.84
C GLU A 963 -8.06 -36.40 -8.16
N GLY A 964 -7.69 -37.12 -7.10
CA GLY A 964 -6.49 -36.83 -6.33
C GLY A 964 -5.72 -38.09 -5.92
N ALA A 965 -4.41 -37.93 -5.79
CA ALA A 965 -3.49 -38.92 -5.27
C ALA A 965 -2.49 -38.25 -4.31
N GLY A 966 -1.97 -39.01 -3.35
CA GLY A 966 -0.91 -38.54 -2.47
C GLY A 966 0.46 -38.72 -3.11
N ASP A 967 0.71 -39.92 -3.62
CA ASP A 967 2.04 -40.34 -4.07
C ASP A 967 2.08 -40.70 -5.55
N LEU A 968 3.29 -40.65 -6.12
CA LEU A 968 3.55 -41.13 -7.48
C LEU A 968 3.28 -42.63 -7.56
N GLY A 969 2.45 -43.05 -8.50
CA GLY A 969 2.01 -44.43 -8.69
C GLY A 969 0.78 -44.84 -7.86
N GLU A 970 0.26 -43.98 -6.96
CA GLU A 970 -0.98 -44.27 -6.22
C GLU A 970 -2.20 -44.19 -7.14
N THR A 971 -3.16 -45.10 -6.95
CA THR A 971 -4.46 -45.04 -7.64
C THR A 971 -5.23 -43.79 -7.20
N SER A 972 -5.56 -42.93 -8.16
CA SER A 972 -6.33 -41.71 -7.89
C SER A 972 -7.74 -42.01 -7.37
N LYS A 973 -8.20 -41.22 -6.40
CA LYS A 973 -9.56 -41.29 -5.84
C LYS A 973 -10.33 -40.02 -6.18
N GLN A 974 -11.66 -40.11 -6.26
CA GLN A 974 -12.50 -38.94 -6.43
C GLN A 974 -12.52 -38.12 -5.13
N ILE A 975 -12.21 -36.83 -5.24
CA ILE A 975 -12.12 -35.91 -4.11
C ILE A 975 -13.28 -34.91 -4.19
N LYS A 976 -13.93 -34.65 -3.04
CA LYS A 976 -15.00 -33.66 -2.96
C LYS A 976 -14.45 -32.24 -3.11
N LYS A 977 -15.31 -31.33 -3.55
CA LYS A 977 -14.96 -29.92 -3.78
C LYS A 977 -14.53 -29.18 -2.51
N ASP A 978 -15.16 -29.50 -1.39
CA ASP A 978 -14.94 -28.97 -0.05
C ASP A 978 -13.85 -29.71 0.73
N ALA A 979 -13.30 -30.79 0.17
CA ALA A 979 -12.22 -31.52 0.83
C ALA A 979 -10.95 -30.66 0.91
N MET A 980 -10.30 -30.70 2.06
CA MET A 980 -9.03 -30.02 2.30
C MET A 980 -7.90 -30.72 1.56
N VAL A 981 -7.00 -29.92 0.97
CA VAL A 981 -5.82 -30.45 0.30
C VAL A 981 -4.74 -30.74 1.33
N ASN A 982 -4.21 -31.96 1.30
CA ASN A 982 -3.16 -32.44 2.20
C ASN A 982 -2.28 -33.48 1.48
N LYS A 983 -1.33 -34.11 2.20
CA LYS A 983 -0.42 -35.10 1.62
C LYS A 983 -1.11 -36.27 0.91
N ARG A 984 -2.36 -36.63 1.27
CA ARG A 984 -3.12 -37.73 0.64
C ARG A 984 -3.78 -37.35 -0.69
N CYS A 985 -3.82 -36.07 -1.04
CA CYS A 985 -4.48 -35.58 -2.26
C CYS A 985 -3.77 -34.35 -2.88
N ARG A 986 -2.44 -34.30 -2.77
CA ARG A 986 -1.61 -33.18 -3.26
C ARG A 986 -1.42 -33.18 -4.77
N ILE A 987 -1.50 -34.33 -5.44
CA ILE A 987 -1.55 -34.43 -6.90
C ILE A 987 -3.02 -34.35 -7.31
N LEU A 988 -3.40 -33.35 -8.10
CA LEU A 988 -4.80 -33.08 -8.42
C LEU A 988 -5.07 -32.95 -9.92
N LYS A 989 -6.08 -33.67 -10.39
CA LYS A 989 -6.70 -33.49 -11.70
C LYS A 989 -8.09 -32.91 -11.54
N ILE A 990 -8.30 -31.69 -12.01
CA ILE A 990 -9.58 -30.97 -11.91
C ILE A 990 -10.27 -30.96 -13.27
N MET A 991 -11.54 -31.35 -13.27
CA MET A 991 -12.37 -31.42 -14.47
C MET A 991 -13.43 -30.33 -14.45
N THR A 992 -13.62 -29.68 -15.61
CA THR A 992 -14.47 -28.49 -15.74
C THR A 992 -15.47 -28.60 -16.91
N THR A 993 -16.55 -27.82 -16.85
CA THR A 993 -17.64 -27.84 -17.86
C THR A 993 -17.24 -27.30 -19.22
N LYS A 994 -16.39 -26.26 -19.25
CA LYS A 994 -15.85 -25.67 -20.49
C LYS A 994 -14.35 -25.84 -20.52
N ARG A 995 -13.88 -26.55 -21.54
CA ARG A 995 -12.47 -26.76 -21.81
C ARG A 995 -11.89 -25.50 -22.48
N THR A 996 -10.80 -24.95 -21.96
CA THR A 996 -9.99 -23.93 -22.65
C THR A 996 -9.43 -24.48 -23.96
N ALA A 997 -8.99 -23.61 -24.88
CA ALA A 997 -8.57 -24.02 -26.23
C ALA A 997 -7.54 -25.16 -26.25
N TRP A 998 -6.60 -25.18 -25.29
CA TRP A 998 -5.63 -26.27 -25.15
C TRP A 998 -6.25 -27.56 -24.55
N GLN A 999 -7.22 -27.44 -23.64
CA GLN A 999 -7.95 -28.60 -23.09
C GLN A 999 -8.82 -29.30 -24.14
N GLN A 1000 -9.21 -28.59 -25.21
CA GLN A 1000 -9.95 -29.15 -26.35
C GLN A 1000 -9.04 -29.94 -27.30
N GLN A 1001 -7.79 -29.52 -27.49
CA GLN A 1001 -6.81 -30.20 -28.34
C GLN A 1001 -6.43 -31.60 -27.80
N HIS A 1002 -6.31 -31.76 -26.49
CA HIS A 1002 -6.03 -33.06 -25.85
C HIS A 1002 -7.27 -33.94 -25.63
N ALA A 1003 -8.48 -33.43 -25.86
CA ALA A 1003 -9.71 -34.22 -25.81
C ALA A 1003 -9.93 -35.08 -27.06
N ALA A 1004 -9.27 -34.70 -28.15
CA ALA A 1004 -9.41 -35.28 -29.48
C ALA A 1004 -8.28 -36.26 -29.84
N SER A 1005 -7.30 -36.42 -28.93
CA SER A 1005 -6.25 -37.45 -28.93
C SER A 1005 -6.60 -38.50 -27.88
#